data_AF-A0A670K061-F1
#
_entry.id   AF-A0A670K061-F1
#
_cell.length_a   1.000
_cell.length_b   1.000
_cell.length_c   1.000
_cell.angle_alpha   90.00
_cell.angle_beta   90.00
_cell.angle_gamma   90.00
#
_symmetry.space_group_name_H-M   'P 1'
#
loop_
_entity.id
_entity.type
_entity.pdbx_description
1 polymer ?
#
loop_
_entity_poly.entity_id
_entity_poly.type
_entity_poly.pdbx_seq_one_letter_code
_entity_poly.pdbx_strand_id
1 'polypeptide(L)'
;CYNFTPESVVDTAKETCLNWFFKIASIRELIPRFYVEAAILKCNKFLSKTGISECLPRLTSMIRGIGDPLVAVYARAYLCRVGMEVAPHLKENLNKNFFDFLLTFKQIHGDTVQNQLVVQCVEIPSYLTLYSPAIDWILQCISYRAAEVLLTEMMERCKKLGNNALLLNSVMSAFRAEFIAARSMDFIGMIKECDESGFPKHLLFRSLGRNLALADPPEGDRLQILNEAWKVITKLKSPQDYINCAEIWVEYTCRHFTVCVDLRMYMFLFLEYLYIFHEKFLPFLDMFQKESVRVEVCKCIMEAFIKHQLEPTKDPVILNALLHVCKTMHDSVNALTLEDEKRMLASLINGFLRMVSFGRDFEQQLSFYVEARSMFCNLEPVLVQLIHSVNQLAMETRKVMKGNHSRKTAAFVRACVAFCFITIPSLTSIFSRLNLYLHSGQIALANQCLSQADAFFKAAISLVPEVPKTINIDGKMRSSETFLLEFLCNFFSTLLIIPDHPEQGVLFLVRGLLNVIQDYTWEDNGDDKVRIYTNVVHLLSAMSQETYIYHVDKVESNDTLYGGDTKFLAETNKLCETLIAQILEHLKSLGKDETLKRQSQLALNLFNSILAHGDLRNNKLNQLAVNLWNLAQRHGYADTKITVKTLEYIKKQSKHPELSHFTDLAARLPLQSRT
;
A
#
# COMPACT_ATOMS: atom_id res chain seq x y z
N CYS A 1 14.44 50.09 -9.53
CA CYS A 1 15.14 51.27 -8.99
C CYS A 1 15.87 51.97 -10.13
N TYR A 2 15.57 53.25 -10.34
CA TYR A 2 16.02 54.06 -11.46
C TYR A 2 17.56 54.09 -11.60
N ASN A 3 18.07 53.74 -12.77
CA ASN A 3 19.48 53.93 -13.15
C ASN A 3 19.69 55.42 -13.44
N PHE A 4 20.04 56.21 -12.42
CA PHE A 4 20.46 57.60 -12.58
C PHE A 4 21.99 57.67 -12.76
N THR A 5 22.48 58.68 -13.47
CA THR A 5 23.92 58.92 -13.61
C THR A 5 24.35 60.07 -12.68
N PRO A 6 25.63 60.19 -12.29
CA PRO A 6 26.08 61.28 -11.43
C PRO A 6 25.75 62.67 -11.98
N GLU A 7 25.65 62.80 -13.30
CA GLU A 7 25.29 64.07 -13.96
C GLU A 7 23.82 64.45 -13.73
N SER A 8 22.92 63.50 -13.44
CA SER A 8 21.50 63.77 -13.17
C SER A 8 21.20 64.05 -11.68
N VAL A 9 22.22 64.12 -10.84
CA VAL A 9 22.10 64.37 -9.39
C VAL A 9 22.32 65.84 -9.09
N VAL A 10 21.42 66.45 -8.30
CA VAL A 10 21.52 67.86 -7.87
C VAL A 10 22.77 68.09 -7.02
N ASP A 11 23.43 69.23 -7.20
CA ASP A 11 24.71 69.53 -6.54
C ASP A 11 24.62 69.52 -5.01
N THR A 12 23.49 69.93 -4.43
CA THR A 12 23.25 69.85 -2.97
C THR A 12 23.29 68.41 -2.43
N ALA A 13 22.81 67.44 -3.21
CA ALA A 13 22.86 66.03 -2.86
C ALA A 13 24.29 65.46 -3.01
N LYS A 14 25.06 65.92 -4.00
CA LYS A 14 26.48 65.57 -4.15
C LYS A 14 27.31 66.09 -2.98
N GLU A 15 27.12 67.34 -2.59
CA GLU A 15 27.81 67.95 -1.46
C GLU A 15 27.48 67.24 -0.14
N THR A 16 26.21 66.93 0.09
CA THR A 16 25.77 66.15 1.27
C THR A 16 26.44 64.78 1.31
N CYS A 17 26.48 64.08 0.17
CA CYS A 17 27.11 62.77 0.07
C CYS A 17 28.64 62.85 0.32
N LEU A 18 29.31 63.86 -0.24
CA LEU A 18 30.73 64.10 -0.02
C LEU A 18 31.04 64.38 1.46
N ASN A 19 30.20 65.18 2.12
CA ASN A 19 30.29 65.44 3.56
C ASN A 19 30.14 64.18 4.41
N TRP A 20 29.30 63.22 4.02
CA TRP A 20 29.22 61.93 4.69
C TRP A 20 30.53 61.15 4.57
N PHE A 21 31.12 61.07 3.38
CA PHE A 21 32.41 60.39 3.19
C PHE A 21 33.54 61.06 3.98
N PHE A 22 33.62 62.39 4.04
CA PHE A 22 34.61 63.08 4.88
C PHE A 22 34.42 62.81 6.37
N LYS A 23 33.18 62.81 6.87
CA LYS A 23 32.88 62.46 8.26
C LYS A 23 33.27 61.02 8.57
N ILE A 24 33.00 60.09 7.67
CA ILE A 24 33.39 58.68 7.84
C ILE A 24 34.91 58.53 7.83
N ALA A 25 35.62 59.23 6.93
CA ALA A 25 37.07 59.22 6.88
C ALA A 25 37.72 59.73 8.18
N SER A 26 37.03 60.59 8.94
CA SER A 26 37.49 61.11 10.24
C SER A 26 37.38 60.12 11.42
N ILE A 27 36.67 59.01 11.25
CA ILE A 27 36.57 57.95 12.28
C ILE A 27 37.95 57.29 12.45
N ARG A 28 38.48 57.34 13.67
CA ARG A 28 39.83 56.81 14.00
C ARG A 28 39.87 55.28 14.04
N GLU A 29 38.81 54.66 14.53
CA GLU A 29 38.73 53.20 14.65
C GLU A 29 38.44 52.53 13.30
N LEU A 30 39.25 51.54 12.94
CA LEU A 30 39.18 50.89 11.63
C LEU A 30 37.86 50.15 11.39
N ILE A 31 37.39 49.37 12.37
CA ILE A 31 36.22 48.50 12.21
C ILE A 31 34.92 49.32 12.00
N PRO A 32 34.58 50.29 12.87
CA PRO A 32 33.39 51.13 12.65
C PRO A 32 33.50 51.92 11.34
N ARG A 33 34.68 52.47 11.04
CA ARG A 33 34.91 53.20 9.77
C ARG A 33 34.60 52.31 8.57
N PHE A 34 35.13 51.09 8.56
CA PHE A 34 34.92 50.13 7.49
C PHE A 34 33.45 49.79 7.29
N TYR A 35 32.73 49.42 8.37
CA TYR A 35 31.32 49.01 8.25
C TYR A 35 30.41 50.16 7.82
N VAL A 36 30.61 51.36 8.35
CA VAL A 36 29.82 52.53 7.96
C VAL A 36 30.11 52.92 6.51
N GLU A 37 31.39 52.90 6.10
CA GLU A 37 31.78 53.19 4.72
C GLU A 37 31.23 52.14 3.73
N ALA A 38 31.27 50.85 4.09
CA ALA A 38 30.68 49.78 3.29
C ALA A 38 29.15 49.91 3.19
N ALA A 39 28.45 50.25 4.28
CA ALA A 39 26.99 50.39 4.28
C ALA A 39 26.50 51.48 3.30
N ILE A 40 27.25 52.57 3.15
CA ILE A 40 26.92 53.67 2.22
C ILE A 40 27.59 53.54 0.86
N LEU A 41 28.21 52.40 0.52
CA LEU A 41 28.96 52.22 -0.72
C LEU A 41 28.13 52.56 -1.98
N LYS A 42 26.82 52.29 -1.95
CA LYS A 42 25.86 52.63 -3.02
C LYS A 42 25.78 54.14 -3.29
N CYS A 43 26.02 54.96 -2.27
CA CYS A 43 25.99 56.42 -2.39
C CYS A 43 27.18 56.96 -3.20
N ASN A 44 28.23 56.18 -3.46
CA ASN A 44 29.28 56.61 -4.41
C ASN A 44 28.74 56.87 -5.83
N LYS A 45 27.59 56.29 -6.20
CA LYS A 45 26.92 56.60 -7.48
C LYS A 45 26.46 58.06 -7.58
N PHE A 46 26.29 58.78 -6.47
CA PHE A 46 25.98 60.21 -6.50
C PHE A 46 27.20 61.04 -6.92
N LEU A 47 28.41 60.58 -6.63
CA LEU A 47 29.65 61.34 -6.81
C LEU A 47 30.35 61.02 -8.13
N SER A 48 30.48 59.74 -8.50
CA SER A 48 31.17 59.35 -9.73
C SER A 48 30.71 58.01 -10.29
N LYS A 49 30.89 57.82 -11.61
CA LYS A 49 30.58 56.56 -12.30
C LYS A 49 31.57 55.44 -11.93
N THR A 50 32.83 55.79 -11.62
CA THR A 50 33.92 54.85 -11.28
C THR A 50 34.17 54.70 -9.78
N GLY A 51 33.53 55.52 -8.93
CA GLY A 51 33.85 55.58 -7.49
C GLY A 51 33.69 54.24 -6.78
N ILE A 52 32.70 53.43 -7.16
CA ILE A 52 32.56 52.08 -6.60
C ILE A 52 33.72 51.16 -7.03
N SER A 53 34.22 51.30 -8.26
CA SER A 53 35.33 50.51 -8.79
C SER A 53 36.66 50.83 -8.10
N GLU A 54 36.82 52.02 -7.55
CA GLU A 54 38.01 52.45 -6.80
C GLU A 54 37.86 52.19 -5.29
N CYS A 55 36.68 52.44 -4.73
CA CYS A 55 36.40 52.23 -3.32
C CYS A 55 36.41 50.75 -2.92
N LEU A 56 35.93 49.83 -3.78
CA LEU A 56 35.82 48.41 -3.44
C LEU A 56 37.20 47.73 -3.25
N PRO A 57 38.21 47.93 -4.13
CA PRO A 57 39.58 47.47 -3.89
C PRO A 57 40.23 48.13 -2.66
N ARG A 58 39.96 49.41 -2.40
CA ARG A 58 40.48 50.12 -1.21
C ARG A 58 39.91 49.52 0.07
N LEU A 59 38.59 49.29 0.13
CA LEU A 59 37.93 48.64 1.26
C LEU A 59 38.45 47.22 1.46
N THR A 60 38.68 46.47 0.39
CA THR A 60 39.34 45.15 0.46
C THR A 60 40.72 45.23 1.09
N SER A 61 41.53 46.22 0.68
CA SER A 61 42.86 46.44 1.25
C SER A 61 42.80 46.89 2.72
N MET A 62 41.79 47.66 3.12
CA MET A 62 41.59 48.07 4.51
C MET A 62 41.36 46.90 5.44
N ILE A 63 40.68 45.84 4.98
CA ILE A 63 40.42 44.65 5.82
C ILE A 63 41.73 43.95 6.23
N ARG A 64 42.83 44.10 5.46
CA ARG A 64 44.15 43.55 5.82
C ARG A 64 44.68 44.12 7.15
N GLY A 65 44.20 45.30 7.57
CA GLY A 65 44.56 45.92 8.84
C GLY A 65 43.78 45.40 10.05
N ILE A 66 42.81 44.50 9.87
CA ILE A 66 42.07 43.88 10.97
C ILE A 66 42.91 42.72 11.52
N GLY A 67 43.37 42.86 12.76
CA GLY A 67 44.28 41.88 13.39
C GLY A 67 43.62 40.56 13.81
N ASP A 68 42.32 40.56 14.08
CA ASP A 68 41.56 39.34 14.41
C ASP A 68 41.10 38.63 13.12
N PRO A 69 41.56 37.39 12.83
CA PRO A 69 41.24 36.71 11.58
C PRO A 69 39.75 36.35 11.43
N LEU A 70 39.03 36.12 12.53
CA LEU A 70 37.60 35.81 12.52
C LEU A 70 36.79 37.07 12.19
N VAL A 71 37.09 38.18 12.86
CA VAL A 71 36.44 39.47 12.54
C VAL A 71 36.75 39.87 11.09
N ALA A 72 37.98 39.63 10.64
CA ALA A 72 38.39 39.95 9.28
C ALA A 72 37.66 39.11 8.22
N VAL A 73 37.32 37.84 8.46
CA VAL A 73 36.55 37.03 7.51
C VAL A 73 35.09 37.48 7.42
N TYR A 74 34.47 37.86 8.53
CA TYR A 74 33.10 38.39 8.52
C TYR A 74 33.02 39.79 7.87
N ALA A 75 34.04 40.63 8.07
CA ALA A 75 34.17 41.89 7.35
C ALA A 75 34.26 41.67 5.82
N ARG A 76 35.00 40.65 5.38
CA ARG A 76 35.06 40.24 3.96
C ARG A 76 33.73 39.73 3.44
N ALA A 77 33.03 38.90 4.20
CA ALA A 77 31.71 38.39 3.84
C ALA A 77 30.69 39.54 3.68
N TYR A 78 30.69 40.50 4.60
CA TYR A 78 29.86 41.69 4.50
C TYR A 78 30.19 42.52 3.26
N LEU A 79 31.49 42.75 2.97
CA LEU A 79 31.89 43.47 1.77
C LEU A 79 31.49 42.75 0.48
N CYS A 80 31.59 41.42 0.45
CA CYS A 80 31.13 40.62 -0.69
C CYS A 80 29.61 40.75 -0.90
N ARG A 81 28.83 40.70 0.19
CA ARG A 81 27.37 40.91 0.14
C ARG A 81 27.02 42.28 -0.44
N VAL A 82 27.61 43.35 0.08
CA VAL A 82 27.35 44.71 -0.39
C VAL A 82 27.87 44.92 -1.81
N GLY A 83 29.05 44.37 -2.14
CA GLY A 83 29.64 44.44 -3.47
C GLY A 83 28.75 43.78 -4.53
N MET A 84 28.18 42.61 -4.22
CA MET A 84 27.23 41.93 -5.12
C MET A 84 25.93 42.72 -5.30
N GLU A 85 25.42 43.37 -4.25
CA GLU A 85 24.22 44.21 -4.32
C GLU A 85 24.42 45.48 -5.17
N VAL A 86 25.58 46.13 -5.01
CA VAL A 86 25.83 47.46 -5.58
C VAL A 86 26.45 47.41 -6.97
N ALA A 87 27.37 46.45 -7.20
CA ALA A 87 28.15 46.33 -8.43
C ALA A 87 28.47 44.85 -8.77
N PRO A 88 27.46 44.07 -9.19
CA PRO A 88 27.62 42.64 -9.52
C PRO A 88 28.52 42.36 -10.73
N HIS A 89 28.87 43.39 -11.52
CA HIS A 89 29.78 43.31 -12.67
C HIS A 89 31.26 43.34 -12.25
N LEU A 90 31.58 43.86 -11.06
CA LEU A 90 32.96 43.96 -10.55
C LEU A 90 33.42 42.68 -9.84
N LYS A 91 33.14 41.50 -10.42
CA LYS A 91 33.46 40.21 -9.80
C LYS A 91 34.95 39.99 -9.56
N GLU A 92 35.81 40.51 -10.43
CA GLU A 92 37.26 40.40 -10.27
C GLU A 92 37.75 41.01 -8.94
N ASN A 93 37.09 42.06 -8.45
CA ASN A 93 37.43 42.68 -7.17
C ASN A 93 36.97 41.82 -5.99
N LEU A 94 35.88 41.05 -6.14
CA LEU A 94 35.44 40.05 -5.16
C LEU A 94 36.39 38.84 -5.14
N ASN A 95 36.89 38.42 -6.31
CA ASN A 95 37.91 37.37 -6.40
C ASN A 95 39.19 37.79 -5.66
N LYS A 96 39.65 39.03 -5.87
CA LYS A 96 40.79 39.61 -5.12
C LYS A 96 40.54 39.60 -3.61
N ASN A 97 39.32 39.88 -3.16
CA ASN A 97 38.97 39.85 -1.73
C ASN A 97 39.19 38.45 -1.11
N PHE A 98 38.77 37.40 -1.80
CA PHE A 98 39.00 36.02 -1.37
C PHE A 98 40.47 35.61 -1.49
N PHE A 99 41.16 35.99 -2.56
CA PHE A 99 42.59 35.69 -2.69
C PHE A 99 43.43 36.38 -1.62
N ASP A 100 43.07 37.60 -1.22
CA ASP A 100 43.67 38.27 -0.06
C ASP A 100 43.41 37.51 1.25
N PHE A 101 42.22 36.95 1.41
CA PHE A 101 41.92 36.08 2.56
C PHE A 101 42.82 34.84 2.59
N LEU A 102 43.04 34.19 1.45
CA LEU A 102 43.92 33.03 1.34
C LEU A 102 45.37 33.33 1.79
N LEU A 103 45.88 34.54 1.51
CA LEU A 103 47.20 34.96 1.98
C LEU A 103 47.27 35.06 3.51
N THR A 104 46.18 35.54 4.13
CA THR A 104 46.07 35.66 5.60
C THR A 104 45.59 34.38 6.29
N PHE A 105 45.22 33.34 5.55
CA PHE A 105 44.62 32.11 6.11
C PHE A 105 45.52 31.41 7.13
N LYS A 106 46.85 31.48 6.95
CA LYS A 106 47.82 30.92 7.90
C LYS A 106 47.73 31.54 9.30
N GLN A 107 47.22 32.77 9.43
CA GLN A 107 47.06 33.47 10.72
C GLN A 107 46.06 32.79 11.65
N ILE A 108 45.12 32.01 11.11
CA ILE A 108 44.14 31.22 11.90
C ILE A 108 44.87 30.23 12.83
N HIS A 109 46.04 29.75 12.42
CA HIS A 109 46.88 28.82 13.18
C HIS A 109 48.07 29.51 13.87
N GLY A 110 48.11 30.85 13.91
CA GLY A 110 49.19 31.59 14.53
C GLY A 110 49.16 31.52 16.07
N ASP A 111 50.33 31.68 16.69
CA ASP A 111 50.51 31.56 18.15
C ASP A 111 49.57 32.47 18.95
N THR A 112 49.30 33.68 18.46
CA THR A 112 48.39 34.62 19.13
C THR A 112 46.96 34.07 19.24
N VAL A 113 46.45 33.46 18.17
CA VAL A 113 45.09 32.87 18.14
C VAL A 113 45.05 31.62 19.00
N GLN A 114 46.08 30.76 18.92
CA GLN A 114 46.16 29.56 19.76
C GLN A 114 46.18 29.92 21.25
N ASN A 115 46.97 30.92 21.65
CA ASN A 115 47.01 31.39 23.04
C ASN A 115 45.66 31.93 23.50
N GLN A 116 44.93 32.65 22.65
CA GLN A 116 43.58 33.13 22.97
C GLN A 116 42.57 31.99 23.10
N LEU A 117 42.64 30.98 22.23
CA LEU A 117 41.77 29.81 22.28
C LEU A 117 41.99 28.98 23.55
N VAL A 118 43.24 28.85 24.01
CA VAL A 118 43.57 28.21 25.29
C VAL A 118 42.95 28.97 26.46
N VAL A 119 43.06 30.31 26.48
CA VAL A 119 42.45 31.15 27.53
C VAL A 119 40.92 31.04 27.52
N GLN A 120 40.31 30.92 26.34
CA GLN A 120 38.86 30.85 26.17
C GLN A 120 38.29 29.43 26.27
N CYS A 121 39.14 28.41 26.46
CA CYS A 121 38.77 26.99 26.48
C CYS A 121 38.02 26.54 25.21
N VAL A 122 38.41 27.05 24.04
CA VAL A 122 37.81 26.69 22.74
C VAL A 122 38.78 25.82 21.94
N GLU A 123 38.33 24.65 21.53
CA GLU A 123 39.13 23.76 20.68
C GLU A 123 39.21 24.28 19.23
N ILE A 124 40.35 24.03 18.57
CA ILE A 124 40.59 24.45 17.18
C ILE A 124 39.48 23.99 16.21
N PRO A 125 38.98 22.73 16.24
CA PRO A 125 37.89 22.31 15.35
C PRO A 125 36.63 23.15 15.53
N SER A 126 36.22 23.40 16.78
CA SER A 126 35.06 24.25 17.10
C SER A 126 35.26 25.67 16.59
N TYR A 127 36.45 26.24 16.74
CA TYR A 127 36.79 27.56 16.22
C TYR A 127 36.73 27.63 14.69
N LEU A 128 37.23 26.60 13.99
CA LEU A 128 37.17 26.52 12.53
C LEU A 128 35.73 26.51 12.00
N THR A 129 34.77 25.92 12.72
CA THR A 129 33.35 25.95 12.30
C THR A 129 32.75 27.35 12.25
N LEU A 130 33.28 28.30 13.04
CA LEU A 130 32.82 29.69 13.04
C LEU A 130 33.17 30.43 11.74
N TYR A 131 34.14 29.93 10.98
CA TYR A 131 34.53 30.48 9.68
C TYR A 131 33.63 30.00 8.54
N SER A 132 33.02 28.81 8.65
CA SER A 132 32.24 28.21 7.56
C SER A 132 31.17 29.14 7.00
N PRO A 133 30.29 29.78 7.80
CA PRO A 133 29.24 30.64 7.24
C PRO A 133 29.78 31.83 6.45
N ALA A 134 30.88 32.42 6.91
CA ALA A 134 31.50 33.56 6.24
C ALA A 134 32.19 33.14 4.93
N ILE A 135 32.95 32.04 4.96
CA ILE A 135 33.64 31.51 3.78
C ILE A 135 32.63 31.02 2.73
N ASP A 136 31.59 30.29 3.15
CA ASP A 136 30.53 29.79 2.28
C ASP A 136 29.82 30.96 1.59
N TRP A 137 29.50 32.04 2.31
CA TRP A 137 28.88 33.22 1.72
C TRP A 137 29.79 33.94 0.72
N ILE A 138 31.08 34.10 1.04
CA ILE A 138 32.07 34.70 0.14
C ILE A 138 32.16 33.86 -1.15
N LEU A 139 32.27 32.54 -1.01
CA LEU A 139 32.38 31.64 -2.14
C LEU A 139 31.10 31.56 -2.96
N GLN A 140 29.90 31.62 -2.36
CA GLN A 140 28.63 31.73 -3.08
C GLN A 140 28.55 33.01 -3.92
N CYS A 141 29.04 34.13 -3.38
CA CYS A 141 29.12 35.38 -4.14
C CYS A 141 30.05 35.23 -5.35
N ILE A 142 31.19 34.56 -5.17
CA ILE A 142 32.19 34.40 -6.22
C ILE A 142 31.76 33.36 -7.27
N SER A 143 31.17 32.25 -6.84
CA SER A 143 30.76 31.13 -7.70
C SER A 143 29.52 31.45 -8.54
N TYR A 144 28.71 32.46 -8.16
CA TYR A 144 27.54 32.88 -8.91
C TYR A 144 27.89 33.25 -10.36
N ARG A 145 27.45 32.43 -11.34
CA ARG A 145 27.81 32.55 -12.77
C ARG A 145 29.33 32.63 -13.02
N ALA A 146 30.14 31.90 -12.25
CA ALA A 146 31.57 31.81 -12.47
C ALA A 146 31.90 30.94 -13.68
N ALA A 147 33.01 31.26 -14.35
CA ALA A 147 33.60 30.41 -15.38
C ALA A 147 34.37 29.24 -14.72
N GLU A 148 34.46 28.12 -15.42
CA GLU A 148 35.14 26.90 -14.95
C GLU A 148 36.63 27.13 -14.62
N VAL A 149 37.27 28.08 -15.30
CA VAL A 149 38.67 28.49 -15.09
C VAL A 149 38.90 29.00 -13.66
N LEU A 150 37.91 29.66 -13.06
CA LEU A 150 38.02 30.19 -11.71
C LEU A 150 38.13 29.07 -10.66
N LEU A 151 37.43 27.95 -10.88
CA LEU A 151 37.54 26.79 -10.01
C LEU A 151 38.96 26.22 -10.05
N THR A 152 39.57 26.13 -11.24
CA THR A 152 40.95 25.65 -11.40
C THR A 152 41.94 26.53 -10.65
N GLU A 153 41.79 27.86 -10.79
CA GLU A 153 42.64 28.82 -10.08
C GLU A 153 42.47 28.71 -8.56
N MET A 154 41.24 28.55 -8.08
CA MET A 154 40.96 28.37 -6.65
C MET A 154 41.56 27.08 -6.11
N MET A 155 41.42 25.96 -6.83
CA MET A 155 42.01 24.68 -6.44
C MET A 155 43.54 24.79 -6.33
N GLU A 156 44.20 25.39 -7.33
CA GLU A 156 45.66 25.57 -7.34
C GLU A 156 46.16 26.46 -6.19
N ARG A 157 45.42 27.52 -5.85
CA ARG A 157 45.75 28.38 -4.70
C ARG A 157 45.49 27.69 -3.36
N CYS A 158 44.41 26.92 -3.25
CA CYS A 158 44.11 26.12 -2.05
C CYS A 158 45.12 24.99 -1.82
N LYS A 159 45.67 24.37 -2.87
CA LYS A 159 46.74 23.36 -2.77
C LYS A 159 48.00 23.89 -2.08
N LYS A 160 48.32 25.17 -2.27
CA LYS A 160 49.51 25.82 -1.69
C LYS A 160 49.36 26.17 -0.20
N LEU A 161 48.18 25.97 0.37
CA LEU A 161 47.88 26.25 1.76
C LEU A 161 47.85 24.94 2.57
N GLY A 162 48.53 24.92 3.72
CA GLY A 162 48.34 23.86 4.72
C GLY A 162 46.99 24.02 5.44
N ASN A 163 46.45 22.92 5.96
CA ASN A 163 45.14 22.87 6.63
C ASN A 163 43.98 23.43 5.78
N ASN A 164 43.99 23.13 4.48
CA ASN A 164 43.01 23.60 3.48
C ASN A 164 41.69 22.82 3.47
N ALA A 165 41.53 21.81 4.33
CA ALA A 165 40.35 20.94 4.35
C ALA A 165 39.03 21.72 4.50
N LEU A 166 38.97 22.73 5.39
CA LEU A 166 37.79 23.59 5.53
C LEU A 166 37.48 24.35 4.23
N LEU A 167 38.50 24.95 3.61
CA LEU A 167 38.36 25.69 2.35
C LEU A 167 37.88 24.77 1.23
N LEU A 168 38.41 23.55 1.17
CA LEU A 168 38.04 22.56 0.17
C LEU A 168 36.58 22.15 0.31
N ASN A 169 36.10 21.96 1.54
CA ASN A 169 34.69 21.68 1.82
C ASN A 169 33.76 22.82 1.33
N SER A 170 34.12 24.06 1.65
CA SER A 170 33.34 25.24 1.24
C SER A 170 33.37 25.44 -0.28
N VAL A 171 34.50 25.17 -0.95
CA VAL A 171 34.59 25.19 -2.43
C VAL A 171 33.67 24.13 -3.04
N MET A 172 33.68 22.90 -2.53
CA MET A 172 32.78 21.85 -2.99
C MET A 172 31.30 22.17 -2.73
N SER A 173 30.99 22.98 -1.72
CA SER A 173 29.60 23.34 -1.40
C SER A 173 29.09 24.55 -2.20
N ALA A 174 29.99 25.44 -2.63
CA ALA A 174 29.63 26.69 -3.28
C ALA A 174 29.62 26.64 -4.81
N PHE A 175 30.46 25.80 -5.43
CA PHE A 175 30.53 25.66 -6.89
C PHE A 175 29.47 24.71 -7.43
N ARG A 176 29.19 24.86 -8.72
CA ARG A 176 28.28 23.97 -9.46
C ARG A 176 28.78 22.53 -9.43
N ALA A 177 27.87 21.60 -9.16
CA ALA A 177 28.17 20.17 -9.05
C ALA A 177 28.83 19.61 -10.32
N GLU A 178 28.46 20.11 -11.51
CA GLU A 178 29.04 19.65 -12.78
C GLU A 178 30.55 19.93 -12.88
N PHE A 179 31.01 21.07 -12.34
CA PHE A 179 32.43 21.42 -12.33
C PHE A 179 33.23 20.55 -11.36
N ILE A 180 32.60 20.12 -10.27
CA ILE A 180 33.21 19.28 -9.25
C ILE A 180 33.27 17.83 -9.75
N ALA A 181 32.19 17.33 -10.34
CA ALA A 181 32.09 15.97 -10.87
C ALA A 181 33.12 15.70 -11.98
N ALA A 182 33.31 16.66 -12.90
CA ALA A 182 34.30 16.58 -13.98
C ALA A 182 35.75 16.46 -13.49
N ARG A 183 36.06 16.90 -12.26
CA ARG A 183 37.40 16.90 -11.67
C ARG A 183 37.47 16.13 -10.36
N SER A 184 36.56 15.20 -10.19
CA SER A 184 36.42 14.39 -8.98
C SER A 184 37.72 13.72 -8.54
N MET A 185 38.53 13.23 -9.49
CA MET A 185 39.85 12.65 -9.23
C MET A 185 40.86 13.65 -8.65
N ASP A 186 40.86 14.90 -9.12
CA ASP A 186 41.72 15.96 -8.56
C ASP A 186 41.32 16.29 -7.12
N PHE A 187 40.01 16.35 -6.83
CA PHE A 187 39.51 16.53 -5.47
C PHE A 187 39.90 15.36 -4.56
N ILE A 188 39.83 14.12 -5.03
CA ILE A 188 40.28 12.95 -4.26
C ILE A 188 41.77 13.05 -3.93
N GLY A 189 42.61 13.45 -4.90
CA GLY A 189 44.03 13.70 -4.67
C GLY A 189 44.25 14.73 -3.56
N MET A 190 43.56 15.88 -3.65
CA MET A 190 43.63 16.94 -2.65
C MET A 190 43.15 16.49 -1.26
N ILE A 191 42.05 15.73 -1.18
CA ILE A 191 41.50 15.23 0.09
C ILE A 191 42.49 14.27 0.78
N LYS A 192 43.22 13.46 0.02
CA LYS A 192 44.24 12.55 0.57
C LYS A 192 45.42 13.30 1.19
N GLU A 193 45.87 14.36 0.52
CA GLU A 193 46.98 15.23 0.94
C GLU A 193 46.63 16.14 2.13
N CYS A 194 45.34 16.31 2.47
CA CYS A 194 44.93 17.10 3.63
C CYS A 194 45.36 16.45 4.95
N ASP A 195 45.74 17.27 5.92
CA ASP A 195 45.94 16.84 7.31
C ASP A 195 44.59 16.71 8.05
N GLU A 196 44.46 15.69 8.92
CA GLU A 196 43.23 15.43 9.70
C GLU A 196 43.07 16.33 10.94
N SER A 197 44.04 17.20 11.21
CA SER A 197 44.14 17.99 12.45
C SER A 197 43.10 19.11 12.57
N GLY A 198 42.46 19.54 11.47
CA GLY A 198 41.50 20.64 11.45
C GLY A 198 40.07 20.22 11.08
N PHE A 199 39.88 19.55 9.94
CA PHE A 199 38.57 19.17 9.42
C PHE A 199 38.59 17.69 8.97
N PRO A 200 37.65 16.85 9.43
CA PRO A 200 37.68 15.42 9.14
C PRO A 200 37.56 15.09 7.65
N LYS A 201 38.41 14.18 7.16
CA LYS A 201 38.39 13.70 5.76
C LYS A 201 37.05 13.10 5.34
N HIS A 202 36.35 12.43 6.24
CA HIS A 202 35.06 11.81 5.92
C HIS A 202 34.00 12.84 5.52
N LEU A 203 34.02 14.05 6.10
CA LEU A 203 33.12 15.14 5.71
C LEU A 203 33.44 15.65 4.30
N LEU A 204 34.72 15.64 3.89
CA LEU A 204 35.11 15.99 2.53
C LEU A 204 34.61 14.96 1.51
N PHE A 205 34.78 13.67 1.81
CA PHE A 205 34.22 12.60 0.97
C PHE A 205 32.68 12.63 0.95
N ARG A 206 32.04 13.04 2.04
CA ARG A 206 30.59 13.25 2.10
C ARG A 206 30.15 14.37 1.15
N SER A 207 30.81 15.52 1.20
CA SER A 207 30.53 16.67 0.33
C SER A 207 30.83 16.37 -1.14
N LEU A 208 31.90 15.63 -1.43
CA LEU A 208 32.19 15.14 -2.77
C LEU A 208 31.08 14.20 -3.26
N GLY A 209 30.70 13.21 -2.46
CA GLY A 209 29.63 12.27 -2.80
C GLY A 209 28.29 12.96 -3.11
N ARG A 210 27.93 14.02 -2.35
CA ARG A 210 26.72 14.81 -2.64
C ARG A 210 26.77 15.50 -3.99
N ASN A 211 27.92 16.07 -4.36
CA ASN A 211 28.10 16.68 -5.68
C ASN A 211 28.01 15.63 -6.80
N LEU A 212 28.58 14.45 -6.57
CA LEU A 212 28.53 13.34 -7.52
C LEU A 212 27.13 12.70 -7.64
N ALA A 213 26.30 12.79 -6.61
CA ALA A 213 24.90 12.40 -6.68
C ALA A 213 24.07 13.37 -7.55
N LEU A 214 24.46 14.65 -7.58
CA LEU A 214 23.79 15.70 -8.36
C LEU A 214 24.28 15.77 -9.81
N ALA A 215 25.56 15.46 -10.08
CA ALA A 215 26.16 15.53 -11.40
C ALA A 215 27.11 14.35 -11.66
N ASP A 216 27.06 13.82 -12.89
CA ASP A 216 27.75 12.57 -13.21
C ASP A 216 29.26 12.80 -13.48
N PRO A 217 30.17 12.05 -12.85
CA PRO A 217 31.60 12.09 -13.17
C PRO A 217 31.93 11.33 -14.47
N PRO A 218 33.13 11.53 -15.04
CA PRO A 218 33.62 10.81 -16.22
C PRO A 218 33.52 9.28 -16.05
N GLU A 219 33.05 8.57 -17.08
CA GLU A 219 32.74 7.14 -17.00
C GLU A 219 33.93 6.27 -16.57
N GLY A 220 35.12 6.57 -17.07
CA GLY A 220 36.35 5.86 -16.75
C GLY A 220 36.79 6.00 -15.28
N ASP A 221 36.39 7.08 -14.62
CA ASP A 221 36.85 7.40 -13.26
C ASP A 221 35.90 6.85 -12.18
N ARG A 222 34.66 6.50 -12.56
CA ARG A 222 33.58 6.12 -11.62
C ARG A 222 34.03 5.08 -10.59
N LEU A 223 34.60 3.96 -11.05
CA LEU A 223 35.01 2.83 -10.20
C LEU A 223 36.15 3.22 -9.26
N GLN A 224 37.10 4.01 -9.78
CA GLN A 224 38.24 4.47 -8.99
C GLN A 224 37.80 5.43 -7.89
N ILE A 225 36.89 6.35 -8.20
CA ILE A 225 36.28 7.28 -7.24
C ILE A 225 35.63 6.50 -6.09
N LEU A 226 34.83 5.49 -6.43
CA LEU A 226 34.14 4.64 -5.44
C LEU A 226 35.13 3.92 -4.52
N ASN A 227 36.17 3.31 -5.11
CA ASN A 227 37.20 2.58 -4.35
C ASN A 227 37.97 3.49 -3.40
N GLU A 228 38.30 4.72 -3.82
CA GLU A 228 39.02 5.67 -2.99
C GLU A 228 38.18 6.20 -1.83
N ALA A 229 36.89 6.43 -2.05
CA ALA A 229 35.97 6.81 -0.98
C ALA A 229 35.81 5.69 0.07
N TRP A 230 35.58 4.44 -0.38
CA TRP A 230 35.39 3.31 0.55
C TRP A 230 36.64 2.95 1.36
N LYS A 231 37.85 3.20 0.84
CA LYS A 231 39.10 3.05 1.62
C LYS A 231 39.14 3.92 2.88
N VAL A 232 38.42 5.05 2.87
CA VAL A 232 38.33 5.97 4.01
C VAL A 232 37.09 5.67 4.86
N ILE A 233 35.94 5.45 4.22
CA ILE A 233 34.67 5.19 4.92
C ILE A 233 34.74 3.92 5.78
N THR A 234 35.35 2.84 5.28
CA THR A 234 35.50 1.56 6.03
C THR A 234 36.36 1.67 7.28
N LYS A 235 37.20 2.72 7.40
CA LYS A 235 38.08 2.94 8.56
C LYS A 235 37.42 3.78 9.65
N LEU A 236 36.21 4.29 9.43
CA LEU A 236 35.50 5.11 10.40
C LEU A 236 35.05 4.27 11.61
N LYS A 237 35.45 4.71 12.81
CA LYS A 237 35.11 4.05 14.07
C LYS A 237 33.75 4.50 14.64
N SER A 238 33.33 5.72 14.29
CA SER A 238 32.06 6.30 14.72
C SER A 238 30.92 5.78 13.83
N PRO A 239 29.91 5.09 14.39
CA PRO A 239 28.78 4.58 13.61
C PRO A 239 27.98 5.69 12.92
N GLN A 240 27.81 6.84 13.59
CA GLN A 240 27.08 7.98 13.05
C GLN A 240 27.77 8.57 11.82
N ASP A 241 29.10 8.72 11.87
CA ASP A 241 29.88 9.27 10.75
C ASP A 241 29.96 8.28 9.58
N TYR A 242 30.04 6.98 9.89
CA TYR A 242 29.97 5.91 8.90
C TYR A 242 28.65 5.95 8.14
N ILE A 243 27.51 5.93 8.84
CA ILE A 243 26.18 5.92 8.20
C ILE A 243 25.97 7.19 7.37
N ASN A 244 26.31 8.36 7.91
CA ASN A 244 26.19 9.65 7.22
C ASN A 244 26.99 9.74 5.91
N CYS A 245 28.11 9.02 5.82
CA CYS A 245 28.91 8.94 4.59
C CYS A 245 28.39 7.82 3.68
N ALA A 246 28.12 6.64 4.24
CA ALA A 246 27.66 5.48 3.50
C ALA A 246 26.36 5.77 2.74
N GLU A 247 25.37 6.44 3.35
CA GLU A 247 24.10 6.81 2.70
C GLU A 247 24.31 7.46 1.31
N ILE A 248 25.19 8.46 1.25
CA ILE A 248 25.46 9.23 0.02
C ILE A 248 26.24 8.41 -1.00
N TRP A 249 27.21 7.61 -0.55
CA TRP A 249 28.04 6.79 -1.44
C TRP A 249 27.30 5.56 -1.97
N VAL A 250 26.29 5.08 -1.25
CA VAL A 250 25.36 4.06 -1.72
C VAL A 250 24.47 4.64 -2.83
N GLU A 251 23.92 5.84 -2.66
CA GLU A 251 23.17 6.55 -3.72
C GLU A 251 24.01 6.70 -5.00
N TYR A 252 25.27 7.12 -4.88
CA TYR A 252 26.22 7.20 -6.00
C TYR A 252 26.43 5.85 -6.70
N THR A 253 26.58 4.78 -5.93
CA THR A 253 26.78 3.42 -6.48
C THR A 253 25.57 2.99 -7.30
N CYS A 254 24.36 3.20 -6.77
CA CYS A 254 23.11 2.86 -7.44
C CYS A 254 22.87 3.65 -8.72
N ARG A 255 23.34 4.90 -8.79
CA ARG A 255 23.17 5.74 -9.98
C ARG A 255 24.09 5.33 -11.14
N HIS A 256 25.31 4.86 -10.85
CA HIS A 256 26.39 4.78 -11.85
C HIS A 256 26.88 3.39 -12.24
N PHE A 257 26.67 2.38 -11.40
CA PHE A 257 27.15 1.00 -11.66
C PHE A 257 26.04 0.03 -12.02
N THR A 258 24.94 0.55 -12.57
CA THR A 258 23.81 -0.22 -13.05
C THR A 258 24.23 -1.18 -14.16
N VAL A 259 24.59 -2.40 -13.79
CA VAL A 259 24.40 -3.55 -14.68
C VAL A 259 22.89 -3.68 -14.90
N CYS A 260 22.44 -3.38 -16.12
CA CYS A 260 21.20 -3.83 -16.76
C CYS A 260 19.92 -3.90 -15.90
N VAL A 261 19.03 -2.92 -16.12
CA VAL A 261 17.57 -3.01 -16.37
C VAL A 261 16.86 -1.80 -15.76
N ASP A 262 16.20 -1.05 -16.66
CA ASP A 262 15.24 0.04 -16.47
C ASP A 262 14.68 0.32 -15.05
N LEU A 263 14.82 1.59 -14.64
CA LEU A 263 13.83 2.34 -13.81
C LEU A 263 13.31 1.69 -12.50
N ARG A 264 14.19 1.13 -11.65
CA ARG A 264 13.85 0.64 -10.29
C ARG A 264 14.58 1.39 -9.14
N MET A 265 14.74 2.71 -9.25
CA MET A 265 15.82 3.43 -8.56
C MET A 265 15.49 4.11 -7.21
N TYR A 266 14.64 3.48 -6.40
CA TYR A 266 14.65 3.69 -4.93
C TYR A 266 14.62 2.37 -4.14
N MET A 267 14.24 1.26 -4.79
CA MET A 267 14.04 -0.04 -4.15
C MET A 267 15.17 -1.05 -4.43
N PHE A 268 16.01 -0.80 -5.45
CA PHE A 268 17.18 -1.64 -5.73
C PHE A 268 18.24 -1.57 -4.62
N LEU A 269 18.28 -0.48 -3.84
CA LEU A 269 19.12 -0.34 -2.65
C LEU A 269 18.87 -1.44 -1.60
N PHE A 270 17.68 -2.04 -1.61
CA PHE A 270 17.22 -3.02 -0.63
C PHE A 270 17.21 -4.44 -1.21
N LEU A 271 16.76 -4.61 -2.45
CA LEU A 271 16.74 -5.92 -3.12
C LEU A 271 18.12 -6.41 -3.58
N GLU A 272 19.01 -5.52 -4.02
CA GLU A 272 20.37 -5.91 -4.41
C GLU A 272 21.28 -6.08 -3.17
N TYR A 273 20.99 -5.37 -2.06
CA TYR A 273 21.52 -5.71 -0.74
C TYR A 273 21.00 -7.07 -0.22
N LEU A 274 19.75 -7.43 -0.51
CA LEU A 274 19.21 -8.78 -0.23
C LEU A 274 19.98 -9.85 -1.02
N TYR A 275 20.38 -9.53 -2.25
CA TYR A 275 21.07 -10.47 -3.15
C TYR A 275 22.58 -10.58 -2.87
N ILE A 276 23.25 -9.47 -2.50
CA ILE A 276 24.71 -9.40 -2.27
C ILE A 276 25.09 -9.54 -0.77
N PHE A 277 24.24 -9.07 0.16
CA PHE A 277 24.45 -9.13 1.62
C PHE A 277 23.49 -10.08 2.34
N HIS A 278 23.00 -11.10 1.63
CA HIS A 278 22.06 -12.13 2.09
C HIS A 278 22.26 -12.59 3.56
N GLU A 279 23.50 -12.78 4.02
CA GLU A 279 23.78 -13.23 5.39
C GLU A 279 23.75 -12.14 6.48
N LYS A 280 23.84 -10.85 6.12
CA LYS A 280 23.97 -9.73 7.06
C LYS A 280 22.78 -8.79 7.11
N PHE A 281 21.84 -8.91 6.18
CA PHE A 281 20.65 -8.06 6.15
C PHE A 281 19.66 -8.34 7.30
N LEU A 282 19.32 -9.61 7.55
CA LEU A 282 18.46 -9.98 8.68
C LEU A 282 19.09 -9.57 10.03
N PRO A 283 20.40 -9.81 10.27
CA PRO A 283 21.09 -9.25 11.43
C PRO A 283 21.01 -7.72 11.54
N PHE A 284 21.01 -6.98 10.42
CA PHE A 284 20.86 -5.53 10.44
C PHE A 284 19.44 -5.09 10.84
N LEU A 285 18.40 -5.78 10.38
CA LEU A 285 17.04 -5.59 10.89
C LEU A 285 16.97 -5.90 12.40
N ASP A 286 17.70 -6.90 12.86
CA ASP A 286 17.79 -7.25 14.27
C ASP A 286 18.55 -6.21 15.12
N MET A 287 19.37 -5.34 14.51
CA MET A 287 20.03 -4.23 15.20
C MET A 287 19.05 -3.14 15.66
N PHE A 288 17.84 -3.07 15.10
CA PHE A 288 16.80 -2.18 15.62
C PHE A 288 16.35 -2.67 17.01
N GLN A 289 16.83 -2.02 18.06
CA GLN A 289 16.56 -2.39 19.45
C GLN A 289 15.09 -2.21 19.87
N LYS A 290 14.37 -1.27 19.23
CA LYS A 290 12.94 -1.05 19.47
C LYS A 290 12.13 -1.86 18.47
N GLU A 291 11.30 -2.75 18.99
CA GLU A 291 10.39 -3.59 18.20
C GLU A 291 9.47 -2.75 17.30
N SER A 292 8.92 -1.65 17.82
CA SER A 292 8.05 -0.74 17.04
C SER A 292 8.74 -0.17 15.79
N VAL A 293 10.03 0.16 15.90
CA VAL A 293 10.81 0.66 14.76
C VAL A 293 11.07 -0.46 13.76
N ARG A 294 11.37 -1.67 14.24
CA ARG A 294 11.59 -2.84 13.39
C ARG A 294 10.34 -3.18 12.57
N VAL A 295 9.17 -3.18 13.21
CA VAL A 295 7.88 -3.43 12.57
C VAL A 295 7.58 -2.36 11.52
N GLU A 296 7.84 -1.08 11.82
CA GLU A 296 7.63 0.01 10.86
C GLU A 296 8.53 -0.10 9.64
N VAL A 297 9.80 -0.45 9.83
CA VAL A 297 10.71 -0.74 8.71
C VAL A 297 10.20 -1.93 7.89
N CYS A 298 9.71 -2.99 8.53
CA CYS A 298 9.11 -4.14 7.85
C CYS A 298 7.86 -3.74 7.04
N LYS A 299 6.99 -2.88 7.58
CA LYS A 299 5.82 -2.33 6.86
C LYS A 299 6.27 -1.57 5.60
N CYS A 300 7.24 -0.66 5.73
CA CYS A 300 7.80 0.10 4.61
C CYS A 300 8.38 -0.81 3.50
N ILE A 301 9.12 -1.86 3.89
CA ILE A 301 9.67 -2.84 2.94
C ILE A 301 8.55 -3.53 2.16
N MET A 302 7.49 -3.93 2.85
CA MET A 302 6.37 -4.66 2.25
C MET A 302 5.49 -3.78 1.38
N GLU A 303 5.23 -2.54 1.79
CA GLU A 303 4.55 -1.55 0.96
C GLU A 303 5.31 -1.28 -0.33
N ALA A 304 6.63 -1.11 -0.24
CA ALA A 304 7.48 -0.92 -1.40
C ALA A 304 7.45 -2.17 -2.31
N PHE A 305 7.59 -3.37 -1.73
CA PHE A 305 7.52 -4.63 -2.47
C PHE A 305 6.21 -4.76 -3.24
N ILE A 306 5.06 -4.55 -2.59
CA ILE A 306 3.74 -4.67 -3.24
C ILE A 306 3.57 -3.62 -4.34
N LYS A 307 4.07 -2.40 -4.14
CA LYS A 307 3.92 -1.31 -5.10
C LYS A 307 4.76 -1.50 -6.37
N HIS A 308 5.94 -2.10 -6.24
CA HIS A 308 6.93 -2.13 -7.32
C HIS A 308 7.14 -3.52 -7.93
N GLN A 309 6.79 -4.60 -7.23
CA GLN A 309 6.88 -5.94 -7.80
C GLN A 309 5.70 -6.17 -8.76
N LEU A 310 6.01 -6.29 -10.06
CA LEU A 310 5.00 -6.53 -11.10
C LEU A 310 4.82 -8.02 -11.42
N GLU A 311 5.87 -8.82 -11.28
CA GLU A 311 5.87 -10.25 -11.64
C GLU A 311 5.92 -11.15 -10.40
N PRO A 312 5.23 -12.31 -10.40
CA PRO A 312 5.34 -13.28 -9.34
C PRO A 312 6.78 -13.79 -9.18
N THR A 313 7.23 -13.99 -7.94
CA THR A 313 8.57 -14.51 -7.63
C THR A 313 8.52 -15.97 -7.17
N LYS A 314 9.56 -16.70 -7.55
CA LYS A 314 9.84 -18.09 -7.16
C LYS A 314 11.20 -18.27 -6.51
N ASP A 315 11.96 -17.18 -6.37
CA ASP A 315 13.33 -17.22 -5.85
C ASP A 315 13.29 -17.53 -4.35
N PRO A 316 13.82 -18.69 -3.89
CA PRO A 316 13.81 -19.07 -2.48
C PRO A 316 14.47 -18.03 -1.58
N VAL A 317 15.45 -17.28 -2.07
CA VAL A 317 16.15 -16.25 -1.31
C VAL A 317 15.21 -15.09 -0.98
N ILE A 318 14.53 -14.57 -2.01
CA ILE A 318 13.56 -13.48 -1.85
C ILE A 318 12.39 -13.94 -1.00
N LEU A 319 11.90 -15.17 -1.22
CA LEU A 319 10.79 -15.74 -0.47
C LEU A 319 11.14 -15.88 1.02
N ASN A 320 12.29 -16.45 1.38
CA ASN A 320 12.69 -16.63 2.77
C ASN A 320 12.90 -15.29 3.49
N ALA A 321 13.51 -14.31 2.82
CA ALA A 321 13.72 -12.99 3.39
C ALA A 321 12.38 -12.25 3.64
N LEU A 322 11.48 -12.24 2.66
CA LEU A 322 10.16 -11.62 2.81
C LEU A 322 9.28 -12.38 3.80
N LEU A 323 9.40 -13.70 3.88
CA LEU A 323 8.73 -14.52 4.88
C LEU A 323 9.19 -14.13 6.28
N HIS A 324 10.49 -13.90 6.50
CA HIS A 324 11.01 -13.38 7.77
C HIS A 324 10.45 -11.99 8.09
N VAL A 325 10.43 -11.07 7.12
CA VAL A 325 9.85 -9.72 7.28
C VAL A 325 8.36 -9.81 7.67
N CYS A 326 7.59 -10.66 6.99
CA CYS A 326 6.18 -10.89 7.30
C CYS A 326 6.00 -11.51 8.69
N LYS A 327 6.87 -12.43 9.08
CA LYS A 327 6.87 -13.03 10.41
C LYS A 327 7.11 -11.98 11.50
N THR A 328 8.11 -11.11 11.33
CA THR A 328 8.37 -10.02 12.27
C THR A 328 7.16 -9.09 12.43
N MET A 329 6.47 -8.78 11.33
CA MET A 329 5.22 -8.02 11.39
C MET A 329 4.10 -8.78 12.12
N HIS A 330 3.93 -10.07 11.84
CA HIS A 330 2.92 -10.90 12.50
C HIS A 330 3.17 -11.05 13.99
N ASP A 331 4.41 -11.32 14.40
CA ASP A 331 4.79 -11.58 15.79
C ASP A 331 4.59 -10.34 16.69
N SER A 332 4.53 -9.14 16.09
CA SER A 332 4.18 -7.90 16.79
C SER A 332 2.70 -7.77 17.17
N VAL A 333 1.82 -8.60 16.59
CA VAL A 333 0.38 -8.58 16.85
C VAL A 333 0.09 -9.21 18.21
N ASN A 334 -0.52 -8.43 19.11
CA ASN A 334 -0.89 -8.87 20.45
C ASN A 334 -2.34 -8.49 20.79
N ALA A 335 -2.78 -8.79 22.01
CA ALA A 335 -4.16 -8.55 22.45
C ALA A 335 -4.56 -7.06 22.48
N LEU A 336 -3.59 -6.15 22.51
CA LEU A 336 -3.80 -4.69 22.51
C LEU A 336 -3.76 -4.08 21.11
N THR A 337 -3.39 -4.85 20.09
CA THR A 337 -3.34 -4.37 18.70
C THR A 337 -4.75 -4.07 18.20
N LEU A 338 -4.94 -2.86 17.68
CA LEU A 338 -6.22 -2.41 17.12
C LEU A 338 -6.60 -3.25 15.89
N GLU A 339 -7.90 -3.48 15.69
CA GLU A 339 -8.42 -4.24 14.55
C GLU A 339 -8.00 -3.65 13.20
N ASP A 340 -7.91 -2.32 13.09
CA ASP A 340 -7.46 -1.66 11.86
C ASP A 340 -5.97 -1.92 11.57
N GLU A 341 -5.13 -2.00 12.61
CA GLU A 341 -3.73 -2.36 12.44
C GLU A 341 -3.57 -3.83 12.04
N LYS A 342 -4.35 -4.74 12.63
CA LYS A 342 -4.39 -6.15 12.21
C LYS A 342 -4.79 -6.27 10.73
N ARG A 343 -5.79 -5.50 10.28
CA ARG A 343 -6.24 -5.47 8.87
C ARG A 343 -5.14 -4.96 7.95
N MET A 344 -4.45 -3.89 8.33
CA MET A 344 -3.33 -3.35 7.56
C MET A 344 -2.19 -4.37 7.41
N LEU A 345 -1.75 -4.98 8.50
CA LEU A 345 -0.70 -6.01 8.49
C LEU A 345 -1.13 -7.22 7.65
N ALA A 346 -2.36 -7.68 7.82
CA ALA A 346 -2.91 -8.77 7.01
C ALA A 346 -2.97 -8.41 5.52
N SER A 347 -3.28 -7.16 5.16
CA SER A 347 -3.27 -6.68 3.77
C SER A 347 -1.86 -6.74 3.16
N LEU A 348 -0.83 -6.35 3.91
CA LEU A 348 0.56 -6.42 3.45
C LEU A 348 1.01 -7.87 3.25
N ILE A 349 0.71 -8.75 4.21
CA ILE A 349 1.02 -10.19 4.12
C ILE A 349 0.27 -10.82 2.94
N ASN A 350 -1.01 -10.49 2.75
CA ASN A 350 -1.81 -10.96 1.62
C ASN A 350 -1.26 -10.48 0.27
N GLY A 351 -0.74 -9.25 0.22
CA GLY A 351 -0.03 -8.73 -0.95
C GLY A 351 1.17 -9.60 -1.32
N PHE A 352 1.99 -9.98 -0.35
CA PHE A 352 3.10 -10.90 -0.58
C PHE A 352 2.64 -12.31 -0.99
N LEU A 353 1.68 -12.90 -0.29
CA LEU A 353 1.18 -14.25 -0.60
C LEU A 353 0.67 -14.36 -2.05
N ARG A 354 0.08 -13.29 -2.60
CA ARG A 354 -0.38 -13.25 -4.00
C ARG A 354 0.75 -13.18 -5.02
N MET A 355 1.93 -12.70 -4.62
CA MET A 355 3.11 -12.59 -5.48
C MET A 355 3.97 -13.85 -5.48
N VAL A 356 3.70 -14.82 -4.61
CA VAL A 356 4.43 -16.09 -4.58
C VAL A 356 3.80 -17.08 -5.57
N SER A 357 4.57 -17.47 -6.59
CA SER A 357 4.13 -18.48 -7.56
C SER A 357 5.26 -19.44 -7.95
N PHE A 358 5.07 -20.72 -7.64
CA PHE A 358 5.94 -21.82 -8.09
C PHE A 358 5.53 -22.37 -9.47
N GLY A 359 4.63 -21.68 -10.18
CA GLY A 359 4.18 -22.07 -11.51
C GLY A 359 3.42 -23.40 -11.52
N ARG A 360 4.02 -24.44 -12.12
CA ARG A 360 3.40 -25.78 -12.23
C ARG A 360 3.78 -26.73 -11.10
N ASP A 361 4.65 -26.31 -10.19
CA ASP A 361 4.97 -27.11 -9.00
C ASP A 361 3.90 -26.90 -7.93
N PHE A 362 2.79 -27.63 -8.09
CA PHE A 362 1.64 -27.52 -7.21
C PHE A 362 1.94 -28.03 -5.79
N GLU A 363 2.84 -29.01 -5.64
CA GLU A 363 3.21 -29.57 -4.34
C GLU A 363 4.04 -28.56 -3.52
N GLN A 364 5.01 -27.91 -4.17
CA GLN A 364 5.79 -26.85 -3.52
C GLN A 364 4.90 -25.65 -3.13
N GLN A 365 3.96 -25.26 -3.99
CA GLN A 365 2.99 -24.19 -3.66
C GLN A 365 2.11 -24.55 -2.47
N LEU A 366 1.61 -25.79 -2.39
CA LEU A 366 0.81 -26.23 -1.24
C LEU A 366 1.65 -26.27 0.03
N SER A 367 2.90 -26.76 -0.05
CA SER A 367 3.84 -26.77 1.08
C SER A 367 4.07 -25.36 1.63
N PHE A 368 4.24 -24.37 0.75
CA PHE A 368 4.35 -22.97 1.13
C PHE A 368 3.09 -22.46 1.86
N TYR A 369 1.88 -22.81 1.38
CA TYR A 369 0.65 -22.42 2.06
C TYR A 369 0.45 -23.10 3.42
N VAL A 370 0.94 -24.34 3.59
CA VAL A 370 0.97 -25.04 4.87
C VAL A 370 1.89 -24.32 5.86
N GLU A 371 3.08 -23.94 5.42
CA GLU A 371 4.02 -23.15 6.23
C GLU A 371 3.42 -21.78 6.60
N ALA A 372 2.88 -21.05 5.62
CA ALA A 372 2.24 -19.76 5.84
C ALA A 372 1.08 -19.83 6.83
N ARG A 373 0.23 -20.87 6.76
CA ARG A 373 -0.85 -21.09 7.74
C ARG A 373 -0.32 -21.28 9.14
N SER A 374 0.75 -22.06 9.30
CA SER A 374 1.35 -22.30 10.62
C SER A 374 1.98 -21.03 11.22
N MET A 375 2.50 -20.16 10.35
CA MET A 375 3.19 -18.94 10.76
C MET A 375 2.23 -17.78 11.05
N PHE A 376 1.14 -17.64 10.30
CA PHE A 376 0.20 -16.51 10.38
C PHE A 376 -1.14 -16.87 11.04
N CYS A 377 -1.13 -17.78 12.02
CA CYS A 377 -2.34 -18.37 12.59
C CYS A 377 -3.28 -17.36 13.27
N ASN A 378 -2.76 -16.22 13.73
CA ASN A 378 -3.55 -15.22 14.48
C ASN A 378 -4.23 -14.18 13.59
N LEU A 379 -3.97 -14.18 12.28
CA LEU A 379 -4.53 -13.22 11.33
C LEU A 379 -5.58 -13.86 10.44
N GLU A 380 -6.86 -13.74 10.82
CA GLU A 380 -7.98 -14.30 10.06
C GLU A 380 -8.02 -13.88 8.58
N PRO A 381 -7.78 -12.62 8.19
CA PRO A 381 -7.82 -12.25 6.77
C PRO A 381 -6.74 -12.95 5.95
N VAL A 382 -5.63 -13.36 6.58
CA VAL A 382 -4.58 -14.16 5.94
C VAL A 382 -5.05 -15.60 5.78
N LEU A 383 -5.67 -16.20 6.81
CA LEU A 383 -6.24 -17.56 6.73
C LEU A 383 -7.33 -17.66 5.64
N VAL A 384 -8.21 -16.67 5.54
CA VAL A 384 -9.23 -16.59 4.48
C VAL A 384 -8.58 -16.53 3.09
N GLN A 385 -7.56 -15.68 2.92
CA GLN A 385 -6.81 -15.60 1.66
C GLN A 385 -6.12 -16.93 1.32
N LEU A 386 -5.51 -17.61 2.30
CA LEU A 386 -4.90 -18.92 2.10
C LEU A 386 -5.91 -19.97 1.65
N ILE A 387 -7.10 -20.02 2.27
CA ILE A 387 -8.17 -20.93 1.84
C ILE A 387 -8.58 -20.66 0.39
N HIS A 388 -8.76 -19.40 0.00
CA HIS A 388 -9.05 -19.04 -1.39
C HIS A 388 -7.91 -19.40 -2.35
N SER A 389 -6.66 -19.18 -1.96
CA SER A 389 -5.49 -19.54 -2.77
C SER A 389 -5.35 -21.05 -2.95
N VAL A 390 -5.63 -21.87 -1.93
CA VAL A 390 -5.63 -23.34 -2.04
C VAL A 390 -6.81 -23.82 -2.89
N ASN A 391 -7.98 -23.20 -2.75
CA ASN A 391 -9.14 -23.46 -3.59
C ASN A 391 -8.85 -23.14 -5.08
N GLN A 392 -8.17 -22.03 -5.34
CA GLN A 392 -7.69 -21.69 -6.69
C GLN A 392 -6.68 -22.72 -7.19
N LEU A 393 -5.73 -23.17 -6.37
CA LEU A 393 -4.75 -24.19 -6.72
C LEU A 393 -5.40 -25.52 -7.14
N ALA A 394 -6.46 -25.93 -6.44
CA ALA A 394 -7.26 -27.10 -6.80
C ALA A 394 -7.94 -26.91 -8.17
N MET A 395 -8.50 -25.73 -8.43
CA MET A 395 -9.13 -25.41 -9.73
C MET A 395 -8.13 -25.28 -10.88
N GLU A 396 -6.94 -24.75 -10.63
CA GLU A 396 -5.84 -24.72 -11.61
C GLU A 396 -5.37 -26.13 -11.96
N THR A 397 -5.27 -27.01 -10.95
CA THR A 397 -4.99 -28.43 -11.16
C THR A 397 -6.06 -29.08 -12.05
N ARG A 398 -7.35 -28.79 -11.81
CA ARG A 398 -8.45 -29.23 -12.68
C ARG A 398 -8.31 -28.72 -14.11
N LYS A 399 -7.96 -27.44 -14.28
CA LYS A 399 -7.79 -26.79 -15.59
C LYS A 399 -6.67 -27.44 -16.40
N VAL A 400 -5.53 -27.74 -15.76
CA VAL A 400 -4.41 -28.44 -16.41
C VAL A 400 -4.80 -29.86 -16.81
N MET A 401 -5.53 -30.56 -15.94
CA MET A 401 -5.95 -31.95 -16.15
C MET A 401 -7.23 -32.09 -16.98
N LYS A 402 -7.88 -30.98 -17.39
CA LYS A 402 -9.19 -30.95 -18.07
C LYS A 402 -10.24 -31.82 -17.37
N GLY A 403 -10.23 -31.83 -16.04
CA GLY A 403 -11.13 -32.63 -15.21
C GLY A 403 -10.87 -34.15 -15.21
N ASN A 404 -9.76 -34.63 -15.78
CA ASN A 404 -9.35 -36.04 -15.69
C ASN A 404 -8.17 -36.19 -14.74
N HIS A 405 -8.45 -36.43 -13.46
CA HIS A 405 -7.39 -36.56 -12.46
C HIS A 405 -6.75 -37.96 -12.49
N SER A 406 -5.42 -37.99 -12.58
CA SER A 406 -4.62 -39.17 -12.22
C SER A 406 -4.73 -39.48 -10.72
N ARG A 407 -4.32 -40.68 -10.29
CA ARG A 407 -4.28 -41.06 -8.86
C ARG A 407 -3.49 -40.07 -8.00
N LYS A 408 -2.37 -39.55 -8.52
CA LYS A 408 -1.54 -38.54 -7.83
C LYS A 408 -2.24 -37.21 -7.72
N THR A 409 -2.76 -36.68 -8.82
CA THR A 409 -3.45 -35.38 -8.84
C THR A 409 -4.75 -35.40 -8.04
N ALA A 410 -5.46 -36.53 -8.00
CA ALA A 410 -6.64 -36.70 -7.16
C ALA A 410 -6.27 -36.71 -5.67
N ALA A 411 -5.14 -37.35 -5.30
CA ALA A 411 -4.62 -37.29 -3.93
C ALA A 411 -4.20 -35.86 -3.55
N PHE A 412 -3.56 -35.14 -4.47
CA PHE A 412 -3.19 -33.74 -4.28
C PHE A 412 -4.41 -32.82 -4.06
N VAL A 413 -5.45 -32.94 -4.90
CA VAL A 413 -6.68 -32.15 -4.71
C VAL A 413 -7.36 -32.51 -3.38
N ARG A 414 -7.39 -33.79 -2.98
CA ARG A 414 -7.87 -34.17 -1.65
C ARG A 414 -7.04 -33.54 -0.52
N ALA A 415 -5.73 -33.39 -0.70
CA ALA A 415 -4.88 -32.69 0.28
C ALA A 415 -5.20 -31.19 0.35
N CYS A 416 -5.46 -30.53 -0.79
CA CYS A 416 -5.92 -29.13 -0.84
C CYS A 416 -7.26 -28.96 -0.11
N VAL A 417 -8.20 -29.86 -0.40
CA VAL A 417 -9.54 -29.87 0.20
C VAL A 417 -9.45 -30.15 1.71
N ALA A 418 -8.59 -31.07 2.13
CA ALA A 418 -8.33 -31.34 3.55
C ALA A 418 -7.72 -30.12 4.26
N PHE A 419 -6.77 -29.42 3.63
CA PHE A 419 -6.21 -28.17 4.15
C PHE A 419 -7.30 -27.14 4.42
N CYS A 420 -8.21 -26.90 3.46
CA CYS A 420 -9.33 -25.99 3.64
C CYS A 420 -10.23 -26.44 4.81
N PHE A 421 -10.55 -27.74 4.90
CA PHE A 421 -11.45 -28.29 5.92
C PHE A 421 -10.93 -28.07 7.34
N ILE A 422 -9.63 -28.23 7.58
CA ILE A 422 -9.03 -28.05 8.90
C ILE A 422 -8.70 -26.59 9.23
N THR A 423 -8.69 -25.69 8.24
CA THR A 423 -8.36 -24.27 8.42
C THR A 423 -9.61 -23.43 8.70
N ILE A 424 -10.76 -23.77 8.09
CA ILE A 424 -12.01 -23.03 8.29
C ILE A 424 -12.45 -22.96 9.77
N PRO A 425 -12.38 -24.03 10.58
CA PRO A 425 -12.73 -23.96 12.01
C PRO A 425 -11.91 -22.95 12.83
N SER A 426 -10.73 -22.54 12.34
CA SER A 426 -9.85 -21.57 13.02
C SER A 426 -10.35 -20.12 12.91
N LEU A 427 -11.37 -19.84 12.11
CA LEU A 427 -11.95 -18.50 11.94
C LEU A 427 -13.02 -18.23 13.01
N THR A 428 -13.09 -17.02 13.55
CA THR A 428 -14.15 -16.63 14.49
C THR A 428 -15.47 -16.29 13.81
N SER A 429 -15.42 -15.66 12.62
CA SER A 429 -16.62 -15.27 11.88
C SER A 429 -17.40 -16.48 11.34
N ILE A 430 -18.61 -16.69 11.86
CA ILE A 430 -19.51 -17.77 11.45
C ILE A 430 -19.91 -17.63 9.99
N PHE A 431 -20.21 -16.42 9.51
CA PHE A 431 -20.55 -16.19 8.09
C PHE A 431 -19.38 -16.46 7.14
N SER A 432 -18.15 -16.12 7.56
CA SER A 432 -16.96 -16.48 6.79
C SER A 432 -16.81 -18.00 6.72
N ARG A 433 -17.02 -18.70 7.84
CA ARG A 433 -16.99 -20.17 7.88
C ARG A 433 -18.06 -20.81 6.99
N LEU A 434 -19.31 -20.37 7.07
CA LEU A 434 -20.41 -20.85 6.23
C LEU A 434 -20.09 -20.70 4.74
N ASN A 435 -19.72 -19.50 4.32
CA ASN A 435 -19.41 -19.21 2.92
C ASN A 435 -18.19 -20.00 2.42
N LEU A 436 -17.14 -20.14 3.24
CA LEU A 436 -15.95 -20.90 2.87
C LEU A 436 -16.21 -22.41 2.84
N TYR A 437 -17.05 -22.94 3.72
CA TYR A 437 -17.46 -24.34 3.65
C TYR A 437 -18.23 -24.62 2.35
N LEU A 438 -19.16 -23.75 1.98
CA LEU A 438 -19.92 -23.88 0.73
C LEU A 438 -19.01 -23.79 -0.50
N HIS A 439 -18.17 -22.76 -0.61
CA HIS A 439 -17.26 -22.59 -1.76
C HIS A 439 -16.26 -23.74 -1.88
N SER A 440 -15.66 -24.16 -0.76
CA SER A 440 -14.69 -25.27 -0.76
C SER A 440 -15.38 -26.61 -1.08
N GLY A 441 -16.63 -26.80 -0.64
CA GLY A 441 -17.46 -27.94 -1.01
C GLY A 441 -17.82 -27.97 -2.50
N GLN A 442 -18.18 -26.83 -3.09
CA GLN A 442 -18.42 -26.69 -4.54
C GLN A 442 -17.15 -27.01 -5.35
N ILE A 443 -15.98 -26.59 -4.88
CA ILE A 443 -14.69 -26.90 -5.53
C ILE A 443 -14.34 -28.38 -5.39
N ALA A 444 -14.62 -28.99 -4.24
CA ALA A 444 -14.46 -30.44 -4.06
C ALA A 444 -15.37 -31.22 -5.02
N LEU A 445 -16.63 -30.80 -5.18
CA LEU A 445 -17.59 -31.37 -6.13
C LEU A 445 -17.09 -31.25 -7.58
N ALA A 446 -16.63 -30.06 -7.96
CA ALA A 446 -16.02 -29.77 -9.25
C ALA A 446 -14.80 -30.66 -9.58
N ASN A 447 -14.09 -31.15 -8.57
CA ASN A 447 -12.93 -32.04 -8.71
C ASN A 447 -13.26 -33.52 -8.42
N GLN A 448 -14.53 -33.93 -8.48
CA GLN A 448 -14.98 -35.31 -8.25
C GLN A 448 -14.64 -35.88 -6.86
N CYS A 449 -14.44 -35.01 -5.87
CA CYS A 449 -14.15 -35.40 -4.48
C CYS A 449 -15.45 -35.42 -3.65
N LEU A 450 -16.37 -36.34 -4.00
CA LEU A 450 -17.75 -36.37 -3.45
C LEU A 450 -17.81 -36.54 -1.94
N SER A 451 -17.02 -37.46 -1.38
CA SER A 451 -17.04 -37.72 0.07
C SER A 451 -16.49 -36.54 0.88
N GLN A 452 -15.49 -35.83 0.35
CA GLN A 452 -15.02 -34.60 0.97
C GLN A 452 -16.07 -33.50 0.86
N ALA A 453 -16.68 -33.31 -0.33
CA ALA A 453 -17.73 -32.33 -0.52
C ALA A 453 -18.91 -32.52 0.44
N ASP A 454 -19.36 -33.76 0.63
CA ASP A 454 -20.40 -34.12 1.60
C ASP A 454 -20.01 -33.73 3.04
N ALA A 455 -18.75 -33.92 3.44
CA ALA A 455 -18.26 -33.48 4.74
C ALA A 455 -18.30 -31.95 4.91
N PHE A 456 -17.97 -31.17 3.86
CA PHE A 456 -18.10 -29.72 3.86
C PHE A 456 -19.54 -29.26 4.04
N PHE A 457 -20.47 -29.89 3.31
CA PHE A 457 -21.90 -29.54 3.40
C PHE A 457 -22.49 -29.92 4.75
N LYS A 458 -22.14 -31.09 5.30
CA LYS A 458 -22.53 -31.48 6.67
C LYS A 458 -22.02 -30.50 7.72
N ALA A 459 -20.75 -30.07 7.60
CA ALA A 459 -20.17 -29.08 8.50
C ALA A 459 -20.87 -27.71 8.38
N ALA A 460 -21.22 -27.28 7.17
CA ALA A 460 -22.01 -26.07 6.95
C ALA A 460 -23.41 -26.18 7.58
N ILE A 461 -24.11 -27.31 7.39
CA ILE A 461 -25.43 -27.57 8.00
C ILE A 461 -25.34 -27.51 9.54
N SER A 462 -24.32 -28.15 10.15
CA SER A 462 -24.15 -28.13 11.60
C SER A 462 -23.86 -26.73 12.17
N LEU A 463 -23.38 -25.80 11.35
CA LEU A 463 -23.01 -24.45 11.76
C LEU A 463 -24.18 -23.45 11.67
N VAL A 464 -25.22 -23.74 10.87
CA VAL A 464 -26.39 -22.86 10.72
C VAL A 464 -27.11 -22.54 12.05
N PRO A 465 -27.30 -23.47 13.00
CA PRO A 465 -27.92 -23.16 14.30
C PRO A 465 -27.12 -22.16 15.14
N GLU A 466 -25.80 -22.07 14.93
CA GLU A 466 -24.90 -21.20 15.72
C GLU A 466 -24.94 -19.74 15.25
N VAL A 467 -25.64 -19.43 14.15
CA VAL A 467 -25.72 -18.07 13.59
C VAL A 467 -26.38 -17.10 14.60
N PRO A 468 -25.71 -15.99 14.96
CA PRO A 468 -26.25 -15.03 15.92
C PRO A 468 -27.42 -14.26 15.30
N LYS A 469 -28.43 -13.86 16.09
CA LYS A 469 -29.61 -13.12 15.57
C LYS A 469 -29.28 -11.73 15.01
N THR A 470 -28.30 -11.05 15.59
CA THR A 470 -27.89 -9.71 15.16
C THR A 470 -26.38 -9.63 14.99
N ILE A 471 -25.96 -8.88 13.97
CA ILE A 471 -24.55 -8.65 13.63
C ILE A 471 -24.30 -7.16 13.69
N ASN A 472 -23.16 -6.76 14.27
CA ASN A 472 -22.72 -5.38 14.23
C ASN A 472 -21.99 -5.10 12.90
N ILE A 473 -22.58 -4.26 12.06
CA ILE A 473 -21.97 -3.78 10.80
C ILE A 473 -21.81 -2.27 10.91
N ASP A 474 -20.57 -1.79 10.91
CA ASP A 474 -20.22 -0.36 11.00
C ASP A 474 -20.88 0.37 12.18
N GLY A 475 -20.94 -0.28 13.34
CA GLY A 475 -21.54 0.27 14.56
C GLY A 475 -23.07 0.18 14.62
N LYS A 476 -23.73 -0.42 13.60
CA LYS A 476 -25.17 -0.63 13.58
C LYS A 476 -25.48 -2.12 13.69
N MET A 477 -26.29 -2.48 14.70
CA MET A 477 -26.85 -3.82 14.81
C MET A 477 -27.86 -4.03 13.69
N ARG A 478 -27.61 -5.00 12.81
CA ARG A 478 -28.54 -5.46 11.77
C ARG A 478 -28.95 -6.89 12.04
N SER A 479 -30.13 -7.28 11.56
CA SER A 479 -30.57 -8.68 11.60
C SER A 479 -29.65 -9.53 10.73
N SER A 480 -29.26 -10.69 11.24
CA SER A 480 -28.44 -11.66 10.53
C SER A 480 -29.23 -12.48 9.51
N GLU A 481 -30.57 -12.48 9.63
CA GLU A 481 -31.46 -13.33 8.85
C GLU A 481 -31.34 -13.09 7.34
N THR A 482 -31.11 -11.83 6.92
CA THR A 482 -30.91 -11.50 5.51
C THR A 482 -29.64 -12.15 4.93
N PHE A 483 -28.55 -12.17 5.70
CA PHE A 483 -27.30 -12.81 5.28
C PHE A 483 -27.42 -14.33 5.28
N LEU A 484 -28.14 -14.88 6.26
CA LEU A 484 -28.44 -16.31 6.31
C LEU A 484 -29.32 -16.72 5.13
N LEU A 485 -30.33 -15.91 4.77
CA LEU A 485 -31.18 -16.15 3.60
C LEU A 485 -30.36 -16.20 2.31
N GLU A 486 -29.46 -15.25 2.09
CA GLU A 486 -28.58 -15.23 0.90
C GLU A 486 -27.70 -16.49 0.82
N PHE A 487 -27.07 -16.86 1.95
CA PHE A 487 -26.29 -18.08 2.06
C PHE A 487 -27.12 -19.33 1.74
N LEU A 488 -28.30 -19.46 2.35
CA LEU A 488 -29.18 -20.61 2.16
C LEU A 488 -29.67 -20.71 0.72
N CYS A 489 -29.98 -19.59 0.06
CA CYS A 489 -30.36 -19.59 -1.36
C CYS A 489 -29.24 -20.14 -2.24
N ASN A 490 -27.99 -19.73 -2.00
CA ASN A 490 -26.83 -20.27 -2.71
C ASN A 490 -26.63 -21.76 -2.38
N PHE A 491 -26.80 -22.14 -1.12
CA PHE A 491 -26.67 -23.54 -0.71
C PHE A 491 -27.75 -24.43 -1.34
N PHE A 492 -29.00 -24.00 -1.41
CA PHE A 492 -30.08 -24.71 -2.10
C PHE A 492 -29.76 -24.93 -3.58
N SER A 493 -29.21 -23.93 -4.27
CA SER A 493 -28.75 -24.11 -5.65
C SER A 493 -27.66 -25.19 -5.75
N THR A 494 -26.76 -25.27 -4.78
CA THR A 494 -25.73 -26.30 -4.76
C THR A 494 -26.32 -27.69 -4.47
N LEU A 495 -27.34 -27.79 -3.60
CA LEU A 495 -28.01 -29.04 -3.27
C LEU A 495 -28.74 -29.69 -4.47
N LEU A 496 -29.14 -28.92 -5.48
CA LEU A 496 -29.78 -29.47 -6.69
C LEU A 496 -28.88 -30.49 -7.41
N ILE A 497 -27.59 -30.19 -7.52
CA ILE A 497 -26.62 -30.97 -8.31
C ILE A 497 -25.89 -32.04 -7.51
N ILE A 498 -26.05 -32.06 -6.18
CA ILE A 498 -25.36 -33.01 -5.31
C ILE A 498 -26.02 -34.38 -5.42
N PRO A 499 -25.26 -35.46 -5.68
CA PRO A 499 -25.79 -36.81 -5.63
C PRO A 499 -26.17 -37.20 -4.20
N ASP A 500 -27.32 -37.85 -4.05
CA ASP A 500 -27.71 -38.47 -2.79
C ASP A 500 -26.77 -39.62 -2.42
N HIS A 501 -26.52 -39.77 -1.12
CA HIS A 501 -25.67 -40.84 -0.62
C HIS A 501 -26.42 -42.19 -0.73
N PRO A 502 -25.82 -43.24 -1.33
CA PRO A 502 -26.50 -44.52 -1.58
C PRO A 502 -27.13 -45.16 -0.33
N GLU A 503 -26.49 -44.97 0.83
CA GLU A 503 -26.88 -45.59 2.10
C GLU A 503 -27.70 -44.70 3.05
N GLN A 504 -27.77 -43.36 2.84
CA GLN A 504 -28.37 -42.43 3.81
C GLN A 504 -29.82 -42.04 3.46
N GLY A 505 -30.37 -42.69 2.43
CA GLY A 505 -31.69 -42.40 1.91
C GLY A 505 -31.73 -41.14 1.06
N VAL A 506 -32.86 -40.95 0.39
CA VAL A 506 -33.10 -39.88 -0.57
C VAL A 506 -33.24 -38.53 0.14
N LEU A 507 -32.72 -37.46 -0.48
CA LEU A 507 -32.79 -36.08 -0.01
C LEU A 507 -32.17 -35.87 1.37
N PHE A 508 -31.16 -36.67 1.75
CA PHE A 508 -30.59 -36.66 3.10
C PHE A 508 -30.09 -35.26 3.52
N LEU A 509 -29.31 -34.59 2.68
CA LEU A 509 -28.77 -33.25 2.99
C LEU A 509 -29.88 -32.19 3.04
N VAL A 510 -30.87 -32.27 2.15
CA VAL A 510 -32.03 -31.36 2.16
C VAL A 510 -32.83 -31.53 3.45
N ARG A 511 -33.07 -32.76 3.87
CA ARG A 511 -33.75 -33.07 5.16
C ARG A 511 -32.95 -32.58 6.35
N GLY A 512 -31.64 -32.83 6.36
CA GLY A 512 -30.74 -32.36 7.41
C GLY A 512 -30.78 -30.84 7.56
N LEU A 513 -30.73 -30.12 6.43
CA LEU A 513 -30.82 -28.66 6.41
C LEU A 513 -32.20 -28.15 6.86
N LEU A 514 -33.30 -28.79 6.43
CA LEU A 514 -34.65 -28.43 6.85
C LEU A 514 -34.87 -28.61 8.36
N ASN A 515 -34.36 -29.71 8.94
CA ASN A 515 -34.45 -29.95 10.39
C ASN A 515 -33.72 -28.84 11.16
N VAL A 516 -32.51 -28.49 10.74
CA VAL A 516 -31.73 -27.41 11.34
C VAL A 516 -32.41 -26.04 11.21
N ILE A 517 -33.03 -25.75 10.06
CA ILE A 517 -33.80 -24.52 9.83
C ILE A 517 -35.04 -24.46 10.74
N GLN A 518 -35.65 -25.62 11.02
CA GLN A 518 -36.81 -25.72 11.90
C GLN A 518 -36.43 -25.45 13.36
N ASP A 519 -35.27 -25.94 13.80
CA ASP A 519 -34.75 -25.75 15.16
C ASP A 519 -34.16 -24.34 15.39
N TYR A 520 -33.85 -23.61 14.31
CA TYR A 520 -33.35 -22.24 14.40
C TYR A 520 -34.41 -21.28 14.95
N THR A 521 -33.99 -20.39 15.87
CA THR A 521 -34.88 -19.40 16.50
C THR A 521 -35.00 -18.13 15.68
N TRP A 522 -35.96 -18.12 14.74
CA TRP A 522 -36.33 -16.98 13.91
C TRP A 522 -36.88 -15.80 14.73
N GLU A 523 -36.79 -14.59 14.20
CA GLU A 523 -37.46 -13.40 14.75
C GLU A 523 -38.99 -13.55 14.66
N ASP A 524 -39.70 -13.25 15.76
CA ASP A 524 -41.16 -13.45 15.88
C ASP A 524 -41.98 -12.70 14.81
N ASN A 525 -41.42 -11.62 14.27
CA ASN A 525 -42.02 -10.78 13.23
C ASN A 525 -41.37 -10.93 11.85
N GLY A 526 -40.52 -11.94 11.63
CA GLY A 526 -39.81 -12.15 10.36
C GLY A 526 -40.59 -12.99 9.33
N ASP A 527 -40.57 -12.60 8.06
CA ASP A 527 -41.11 -13.41 6.93
C ASP A 527 -40.06 -14.37 6.34
N ASP A 528 -38.81 -14.30 6.81
CA ASP A 528 -37.67 -14.95 6.17
C ASP A 528 -37.72 -16.48 6.25
N LYS A 529 -38.28 -17.03 7.34
CA LYS A 529 -38.57 -18.47 7.46
C LYS A 529 -39.49 -18.98 6.34
N VAL A 530 -40.56 -18.23 6.05
CA VAL A 530 -41.52 -18.58 4.98
C VAL A 530 -40.90 -18.42 3.60
N ARG A 531 -40.06 -17.41 3.40
CA ARG A 531 -39.31 -17.23 2.15
C ARG A 531 -38.37 -18.41 1.91
N ILE A 532 -37.67 -18.88 2.95
CA ILE A 532 -36.82 -20.07 2.87
C ILE A 532 -37.64 -21.29 2.49
N TYR A 533 -38.76 -21.56 3.15
CA TYR A 533 -39.62 -22.69 2.79
C TYR A 533 -40.15 -22.59 1.36
N THR A 534 -40.48 -21.38 0.89
CA THR A 534 -40.89 -21.16 -0.50
C THR A 534 -39.74 -21.48 -1.48
N ASN A 535 -38.51 -21.07 -1.17
CA ASN A 535 -37.33 -21.38 -1.99
C ASN A 535 -37.00 -22.88 -1.97
N VAL A 536 -37.21 -23.57 -0.85
CA VAL A 536 -37.06 -25.04 -0.79
C VAL A 536 -38.13 -25.72 -1.64
N VAL A 537 -39.37 -25.22 -1.68
CA VAL A 537 -40.40 -25.73 -2.61
C VAL A 537 -39.96 -25.54 -4.07
N HIS A 538 -39.31 -24.43 -4.43
CA HIS A 538 -38.73 -24.26 -5.77
C HIS A 538 -37.60 -25.27 -6.03
N LEU A 539 -36.74 -25.52 -5.06
CA LEU A 539 -35.69 -26.55 -5.16
C LEU A 539 -36.28 -27.94 -5.38
N LEU A 540 -37.27 -28.34 -4.57
CA LEU A 540 -37.93 -29.64 -4.67
C LEU A 540 -38.67 -29.80 -6.01
N SER A 541 -39.27 -28.72 -6.53
CA SER A 541 -39.84 -28.71 -7.87
C SER A 541 -38.76 -28.91 -8.95
N ALA A 542 -37.62 -28.22 -8.84
CA ALA A 542 -36.49 -28.43 -9.76
C ALA A 542 -35.95 -29.86 -9.68
N MET A 543 -35.86 -30.44 -8.48
CA MET A 543 -35.47 -31.84 -8.27
C MET A 543 -36.46 -32.84 -8.85
N SER A 544 -37.71 -32.44 -9.07
CA SER A 544 -38.75 -33.30 -9.68
C SER A 544 -38.68 -33.34 -11.21
N GLN A 545 -37.83 -32.53 -11.83
CA GLN A 545 -37.66 -32.51 -13.29
C GLN A 545 -36.83 -33.71 -13.76
N GLU A 546 -37.12 -34.20 -14.97
CA GLU A 546 -36.38 -35.32 -15.56
C GLU A 546 -34.92 -34.99 -15.87
N THR A 547 -34.63 -33.70 -16.13
CA THR A 547 -33.28 -33.20 -16.37
C THR A 547 -33.11 -31.85 -15.70
N TYR A 548 -32.01 -31.66 -14.97
CA TYR A 548 -31.72 -30.39 -14.29
C TYR A 548 -31.21 -29.31 -15.25
N ILE A 549 -31.35 -28.05 -14.82
CA ILE A 549 -30.96 -26.86 -15.61
C ILE A 549 -29.44 -26.79 -15.81
N TYR A 550 -28.66 -27.28 -14.85
CA TYR A 550 -27.20 -27.30 -14.92
C TYR A 550 -26.65 -28.52 -14.20
N HIS A 551 -25.44 -28.91 -14.58
CA HIS A 551 -24.72 -30.07 -14.07
C HIS A 551 -23.25 -29.73 -13.81
N VAL A 552 -22.60 -30.55 -12.99
CA VAL A 552 -21.14 -30.52 -12.85
C VAL A 552 -20.55 -31.61 -13.72
N ASP A 553 -19.57 -31.24 -14.55
CA ASP A 553 -18.84 -32.17 -15.40
C ASP A 553 -18.34 -33.39 -14.60
N LYS A 554 -18.78 -34.59 -15.02
CA LYS A 554 -18.47 -35.92 -14.45
C LYS A 554 -18.98 -36.17 -13.03
N VAL A 555 -20.01 -35.44 -12.61
CA VAL A 555 -20.77 -35.78 -11.40
C VAL A 555 -22.19 -36.13 -11.84
N GLU A 556 -22.60 -37.36 -11.53
CA GLU A 556 -23.97 -37.81 -11.79
C GLU A 556 -24.89 -37.21 -10.71
N SER A 557 -25.73 -36.26 -11.10
CA SER A 557 -26.71 -35.64 -10.20
C SER A 557 -27.97 -36.51 -10.05
N ASN A 558 -28.84 -36.12 -9.13
CA ASN A 558 -30.04 -36.88 -8.79
C ASN A 558 -31.03 -37.07 -9.97
N ASP A 559 -31.00 -36.22 -10.99
CA ASP A 559 -31.79 -36.41 -12.21
C ASP A 559 -31.31 -37.62 -13.02
N THR A 560 -30.00 -37.86 -13.08
CA THR A 560 -29.42 -39.05 -13.71
C THR A 560 -29.61 -40.29 -12.85
N LEU A 561 -29.50 -40.16 -11.53
CA LEU A 561 -29.61 -41.28 -10.60
C LEU A 561 -31.04 -41.80 -10.43
N TYR A 562 -32.02 -40.89 -10.32
CA TYR A 562 -33.42 -41.25 -10.06
C TYR A 562 -34.33 -41.07 -11.27
N GLY A 563 -34.00 -40.19 -12.23
CA GLY A 563 -34.67 -40.12 -13.55
C GLY A 563 -36.19 -40.07 -13.51
N GLY A 564 -36.78 -39.29 -12.59
CA GLY A 564 -38.24 -39.21 -12.44
C GLY A 564 -38.88 -40.43 -11.76
N ASP A 565 -38.11 -41.25 -11.01
CA ASP A 565 -38.64 -42.40 -10.28
C ASP A 565 -39.82 -42.02 -9.37
N THR A 566 -40.87 -42.84 -9.44
CA THR A 566 -42.13 -42.60 -8.72
C THR A 566 -41.95 -42.57 -7.20
N LYS A 567 -40.99 -43.33 -6.64
CA LYS A 567 -40.69 -43.30 -5.20
C LYS A 567 -39.97 -42.02 -4.81
N PHE A 568 -39.02 -41.56 -5.63
CA PHE A 568 -38.32 -40.28 -5.44
C PHE A 568 -39.32 -39.12 -5.47
N LEU A 569 -40.18 -39.08 -6.49
CA LEU A 569 -41.23 -38.06 -6.62
C LEU A 569 -42.23 -38.10 -5.46
N ALA A 570 -42.56 -39.28 -4.93
CA ALA A 570 -43.43 -39.41 -3.76
C ALA A 570 -42.81 -38.78 -2.51
N GLU A 571 -41.52 -39.01 -2.24
CA GLU A 571 -40.82 -38.40 -1.10
C GLU A 571 -40.65 -36.89 -1.26
N THR A 572 -40.37 -36.41 -2.48
CA THR A 572 -40.31 -34.97 -2.80
C THR A 572 -41.67 -34.30 -2.59
N ASN A 573 -42.77 -34.92 -3.06
CA ASN A 573 -44.13 -34.43 -2.85
C ASN A 573 -44.50 -34.38 -1.36
N LYS A 574 -44.13 -35.40 -0.58
CA LYS A 574 -44.38 -35.44 0.87
C LYS A 574 -43.70 -34.29 1.62
N LEU A 575 -42.46 -33.95 1.23
CA LEU A 575 -41.76 -32.77 1.78
C LEU A 575 -42.44 -31.47 1.34
N CYS A 576 -42.83 -31.33 0.06
CA CYS A 576 -43.58 -30.18 -0.43
C CYS A 576 -44.90 -29.98 0.34
N GLU A 577 -45.68 -31.04 0.60
CA GLU A 577 -46.92 -30.98 1.37
C GLU A 577 -46.67 -30.48 2.80
N THR A 578 -45.61 -30.96 3.45
CA THR A 578 -45.24 -30.55 4.80
C THR A 578 -44.85 -29.06 4.84
N LEU A 579 -44.03 -28.61 3.89
CA LEU A 579 -43.60 -27.21 3.81
C LEU A 579 -44.76 -26.26 3.46
N ILE A 580 -45.61 -26.63 2.50
CA ILE A 580 -46.80 -25.85 2.15
C ILE A 580 -47.74 -25.75 3.36
N ALA A 581 -47.92 -26.82 4.13
CA ALA A 581 -48.72 -26.78 5.35
C ALA A 581 -48.17 -25.78 6.38
N GLN A 582 -46.86 -25.75 6.60
CA GLN A 582 -46.22 -24.77 7.50
C GLN A 582 -46.36 -23.32 6.99
N ILE A 583 -46.22 -23.09 5.67
CA ILE A 583 -46.44 -21.76 5.07
C ILE A 583 -47.89 -21.32 5.28
N LEU A 584 -48.87 -22.21 5.08
CA LEU A 584 -50.29 -21.92 5.30
C LEU A 584 -50.61 -21.66 6.77
N GLU A 585 -49.94 -22.33 7.70
CA GLU A 585 -50.07 -22.07 9.14
C GLU A 585 -49.59 -20.65 9.49
N HIS A 586 -48.45 -20.22 8.95
CA HIS A 586 -47.97 -18.84 9.12
C HIS A 586 -48.91 -17.81 8.46
N LEU A 587 -49.46 -18.09 7.28
CA LEU A 587 -50.48 -17.21 6.68
C LEU A 587 -51.73 -17.10 7.56
N LYS A 588 -52.11 -18.14 8.30
CA LYS A 588 -53.22 -18.10 9.26
C LYS A 588 -52.87 -17.27 10.50
N SER A 589 -51.64 -17.34 11.02
CA SER A 589 -51.23 -16.51 12.16
C SER A 589 -51.22 -15.03 11.80
N LEU A 590 -50.66 -14.65 10.65
CA LEU A 590 -50.68 -13.27 10.17
C LEU A 590 -52.10 -12.69 10.01
N GLY A 591 -53.06 -13.55 9.66
CA GLY A 591 -54.48 -13.18 9.61
C GLY A 591 -55.11 -12.93 10.98
N LYS A 592 -54.62 -13.59 12.04
CA LYS A 592 -55.05 -13.35 13.44
C LYS A 592 -54.42 -12.08 14.01
N ASP A 593 -53.18 -11.78 13.63
CA ASP A 593 -52.42 -10.63 14.11
C ASP A 593 -52.74 -9.33 13.34
N GLU A 594 -53.80 -9.32 12.53
CA GLU A 594 -54.25 -8.19 11.68
C GLU A 594 -53.18 -7.60 10.74
N THR A 595 -52.10 -8.33 10.46
CA THR A 595 -51.04 -7.92 9.51
C THR A 595 -51.40 -8.24 8.05
N LEU A 596 -52.61 -7.84 7.65
CA LEU A 596 -53.28 -8.22 6.40
C LEU A 596 -52.49 -7.88 5.13
N LYS A 597 -51.66 -6.83 5.17
CA LYS A 597 -50.80 -6.44 4.04
C LYS A 597 -49.71 -7.47 3.77
N ARG A 598 -49.05 -7.99 4.82
CA ARG A 598 -48.00 -9.01 4.70
C ARG A 598 -48.59 -10.35 4.28
N GLN A 599 -49.74 -10.71 4.87
CA GLN A 599 -50.51 -11.89 4.49
C GLN A 599 -50.85 -11.89 2.99
N SER A 600 -51.32 -10.75 2.47
CA SER A 600 -51.66 -10.59 1.04
C SER A 600 -50.43 -10.77 0.13
N GLN A 601 -49.29 -10.19 0.49
CA GLN A 601 -48.04 -10.32 -0.28
C GLN A 601 -47.50 -11.75 -0.29
N LEU A 602 -47.45 -12.42 0.87
CA LEU A 602 -46.98 -13.80 0.97
C LEU A 602 -47.92 -14.79 0.28
N ALA A 603 -49.24 -14.60 0.38
CA ALA A 603 -50.22 -15.42 -0.33
C ALA A 603 -50.04 -15.30 -1.85
N LEU A 604 -49.78 -14.09 -2.36
CA LEU A 604 -49.49 -13.86 -3.78
C LEU A 604 -48.16 -14.48 -4.22
N ASN A 605 -47.12 -14.44 -3.37
CA ASN A 605 -45.83 -15.09 -3.66
C ASN A 605 -45.95 -16.62 -3.71
N LEU A 606 -46.69 -17.22 -2.77
CA LEU A 606 -46.96 -18.66 -2.79
C LEU A 606 -47.82 -19.05 -4.00
N PHE A 607 -48.82 -18.23 -4.35
CA PHE A 607 -49.60 -18.43 -5.58
C PHE A 607 -48.71 -18.42 -6.82
N ASN A 608 -47.84 -17.42 -6.97
CA ASN A 608 -46.92 -17.33 -8.11
C ASN A 608 -45.96 -18.53 -8.15
N SER A 609 -45.54 -19.03 -6.99
CA SER A 609 -44.68 -20.22 -6.87
C SER A 609 -45.41 -21.48 -7.35
N ILE A 610 -46.65 -21.70 -6.90
CA ILE A 610 -47.48 -22.82 -7.35
C ILE A 610 -47.80 -22.70 -8.85
N LEU A 611 -48.03 -21.47 -9.34
CA LEU A 611 -48.31 -21.21 -10.74
C LEU A 611 -47.11 -21.54 -11.65
N ALA A 612 -45.89 -21.26 -11.20
CA ALA A 612 -44.67 -21.48 -11.96
C ALA A 612 -44.21 -22.95 -11.94
N HIS A 613 -44.44 -23.66 -10.83
CA HIS A 613 -43.77 -24.92 -10.52
C HIS A 613 -44.71 -26.10 -10.25
N GLY A 614 -45.99 -25.84 -9.96
CA GLY A 614 -46.95 -26.88 -9.56
C GLY A 614 -47.73 -27.46 -10.74
N ASP A 615 -48.07 -28.74 -10.66
CA ASP A 615 -49.02 -29.36 -11.59
C ASP A 615 -50.46 -29.00 -11.21
N LEU A 616 -51.02 -28.01 -11.90
CA LEU A 616 -52.37 -27.50 -11.69
C LEU A 616 -53.47 -28.40 -12.29
N ARG A 617 -53.11 -29.54 -12.89
CA ARG A 617 -54.05 -30.62 -13.22
C ARG A 617 -54.55 -31.33 -11.95
N ASN A 618 -53.76 -31.28 -10.87
CA ASN A 618 -54.19 -31.79 -9.58
C ASN A 618 -55.25 -30.87 -8.96
N ASN A 619 -56.47 -31.40 -8.78
CA ASN A 619 -57.60 -30.67 -8.21
C ASN A 619 -57.30 -30.02 -6.86
N LYS A 620 -56.49 -30.65 -6.00
CA LYS A 620 -56.14 -30.09 -4.68
C LYS A 620 -55.26 -28.84 -4.80
N LEU A 621 -54.24 -28.89 -5.66
CA LEU A 621 -53.34 -27.75 -5.91
C LEU A 621 -54.07 -26.61 -6.65
N ASN A 622 -54.95 -26.96 -7.59
CA ASN A 622 -55.80 -25.99 -8.29
C ASN A 622 -56.71 -25.23 -7.32
N GLN A 623 -57.40 -25.95 -6.41
CA GLN A 623 -58.21 -25.35 -5.35
C GLN A 623 -57.37 -24.48 -4.40
N LEU A 624 -56.17 -24.94 -4.02
CA LEU A 624 -55.26 -24.15 -3.18
C LEU A 624 -54.83 -22.86 -3.87
N ALA A 625 -54.50 -22.89 -5.16
CA ALA A 625 -54.13 -21.71 -5.93
C ALA A 625 -55.28 -20.69 -5.99
N VAL A 626 -56.52 -21.13 -6.24
CA VAL A 626 -57.70 -20.24 -6.21
C VAL A 626 -57.92 -19.64 -4.82
N ASN A 627 -57.76 -20.44 -3.76
CA ASN A 627 -57.91 -19.96 -2.39
C ASN A 627 -56.84 -18.92 -2.01
N LEU A 628 -55.58 -19.12 -2.42
CA LEU A 628 -54.49 -18.17 -2.20
C LEU A 628 -54.68 -16.87 -2.97
N TRP A 629 -55.17 -16.94 -4.20
CA TRP A 629 -55.52 -15.77 -5.00
C TRP A 629 -56.63 -14.94 -4.33
N ASN A 630 -57.70 -15.59 -3.89
CA ASN A 630 -58.78 -14.93 -3.18
C ASN A 630 -58.32 -14.34 -1.84
N LEU A 631 -57.47 -15.06 -1.10
CA LEU A 631 -56.87 -14.56 0.15
C LEU A 631 -56.00 -13.33 -0.09
N ALA A 632 -55.20 -13.32 -1.16
CA ALA A 632 -54.36 -12.17 -1.51
C ALA A 632 -55.22 -10.92 -1.81
N GLN A 633 -56.38 -11.09 -2.45
CA GLN A 633 -57.24 -9.97 -2.84
C GLN A 633 -58.23 -9.51 -1.76
N ARG A 634 -58.61 -10.38 -0.82
CA ARG A 634 -59.72 -10.19 0.15
C ARG A 634 -59.78 -8.82 0.85
N HIS A 635 -58.63 -8.21 1.11
CA HIS A 635 -58.51 -6.94 1.83
C HIS A 635 -57.96 -5.78 0.98
N GLY A 636 -57.88 -5.94 -0.35
CA GLY A 636 -57.44 -4.88 -1.28
C GLY A 636 -55.96 -4.49 -1.21
N TYR A 637 -55.15 -5.21 -0.42
CA TYR A 637 -53.71 -4.94 -0.22
C TYR A 637 -52.81 -5.54 -1.31
N ALA A 638 -53.33 -6.41 -2.18
CA ALA A 638 -52.57 -6.95 -3.32
C ALA A 638 -52.24 -5.85 -4.33
N ASP A 639 -51.01 -5.84 -4.84
CA ASP A 639 -50.61 -4.90 -5.89
C ASP A 639 -51.38 -5.20 -7.18
N THR A 640 -52.27 -4.26 -7.55
CA THR A 640 -53.14 -4.36 -8.71
C THR A 640 -52.36 -4.51 -10.02
N LYS A 641 -51.15 -3.94 -10.11
CA LYS A 641 -50.30 -4.10 -11.31
C LYS A 641 -49.77 -5.53 -11.43
N ILE A 642 -49.39 -6.14 -10.31
CA ILE A 642 -48.85 -7.51 -10.30
C ILE A 642 -49.98 -8.49 -10.60
N THR A 643 -51.15 -8.37 -9.94
CA THR A 643 -52.27 -9.29 -10.17
C THR A 643 -52.80 -9.23 -11.61
N VAL A 644 -52.90 -8.04 -12.22
CA VAL A 644 -53.30 -7.92 -13.64
C VAL A 644 -52.29 -8.60 -14.56
N LYS A 645 -50.98 -8.34 -14.36
CA LYS A 645 -49.93 -8.98 -15.17
C LYS A 645 -49.89 -10.51 -15.00
N THR A 646 -50.07 -11.01 -13.78
CA THR A 646 -50.12 -12.45 -13.51
C THR A 646 -51.33 -13.08 -14.22
N LEU A 647 -52.49 -12.42 -14.21
CA LEU A 647 -53.68 -12.91 -14.93
C LEU A 647 -53.49 -12.87 -16.45
N GLU A 648 -52.87 -11.82 -16.98
CA GLU A 648 -52.49 -11.74 -18.41
C GLU A 648 -51.52 -12.85 -18.80
N TYR A 649 -50.54 -13.14 -17.96
CA TYR A 649 -49.60 -14.25 -18.14
C TYR A 649 -50.33 -15.59 -18.20
N ILE A 650 -51.26 -15.85 -17.28
CA ILE A 650 -52.09 -17.06 -17.27
C ILE A 650 -52.90 -17.18 -18.57
N LYS A 651 -53.56 -16.09 -19.00
CA LYS A 651 -54.33 -16.06 -20.25
C LYS A 651 -53.47 -16.23 -21.51
N LYS A 652 -52.19 -15.86 -21.44
CA LYS A 652 -51.23 -16.09 -22.52
C LYS A 652 -50.79 -17.55 -22.55
N GLN A 653 -50.49 -18.13 -21.40
CA GLN A 653 -50.10 -19.54 -21.27
C GLN A 653 -51.23 -20.50 -21.62
N SER A 654 -52.48 -20.13 -21.32
CA SER A 654 -53.66 -20.94 -21.66
C SER A 654 -53.91 -21.09 -23.17
N LYS A 655 -53.22 -20.31 -24.02
CA LYS A 655 -53.27 -20.47 -25.48
C LYS A 655 -52.40 -21.63 -25.98
N HIS A 656 -51.50 -22.17 -25.15
CA HIS A 656 -50.71 -23.35 -25.50
C HIS A 656 -51.54 -24.63 -25.30
N PRO A 657 -51.55 -25.57 -26.27
CA PRO A 657 -52.41 -26.77 -26.25
C PRO A 657 -52.21 -27.68 -25.02
N GLU A 658 -50.97 -27.79 -24.52
CA GLU A 658 -50.61 -28.64 -23.37
C GLU A 658 -51.03 -28.05 -22.01
N LEU A 659 -51.40 -26.77 -21.99
CA LEU A 659 -51.70 -25.96 -20.81
C LEU A 659 -53.19 -25.54 -20.78
N SER A 660 -54.07 -26.29 -21.42
CA SER A 660 -55.52 -26.00 -21.52
C SER A 660 -56.20 -25.80 -20.16
N HIS A 661 -55.74 -26.49 -19.12
CA HIS A 661 -56.20 -26.37 -17.74
C HIS A 661 -56.01 -24.96 -17.11
N PHE A 662 -55.13 -24.12 -17.67
CA PHE A 662 -55.02 -22.72 -17.26
C PHE A 662 -56.22 -21.88 -17.71
N THR A 663 -56.99 -22.32 -18.71
CA THR A 663 -58.23 -21.66 -19.14
C THR A 663 -59.29 -21.71 -18.04
N ASP A 664 -59.48 -22.90 -17.46
CA ASP A 664 -60.42 -23.12 -16.36
C ASP A 664 -59.97 -22.41 -15.08
N LEU A 665 -58.65 -22.34 -14.85
CA LEU A 665 -58.08 -21.56 -13.76
C LEU A 665 -58.31 -20.05 -13.97
N ALA A 666 -58.07 -19.51 -15.15
CA ALA A 666 -58.26 -18.09 -15.46
C ALA A 666 -59.71 -17.63 -15.23
N ALA A 667 -60.69 -18.50 -15.52
CA ALA A 667 -62.11 -18.22 -15.27
C ALA A 667 -62.46 -18.15 -13.77
N ARG A 668 -61.68 -18.81 -12.91
CA ARG A 668 -61.86 -18.87 -11.46
C ARG A 668 -61.07 -17.82 -10.68
N LEU A 669 -60.33 -16.95 -11.36
CA LEU A 669 -59.49 -15.90 -10.77
C LEU A 669 -60.09 -14.51 -11.06
N PRO A 670 -61.17 -14.09 -10.37
CA PRO A 670 -61.69 -12.74 -10.54
C PRO A 670 -60.66 -11.69 -10.08
N LEU A 671 -60.68 -10.52 -10.73
CA LEU A 671 -60.00 -9.33 -10.22
C LEU A 671 -61.01 -8.55 -9.37
N GLN A 672 -60.73 -8.37 -8.09
CA GLN A 672 -61.51 -7.47 -7.26
C GLN A 672 -61.22 -6.02 -7.67
N SER A 673 -62.25 -5.32 -8.17
CA SER A 673 -62.22 -3.87 -8.38
C SER A 673 -62.16 -3.17 -7.02
N ARG A 674 -61.18 -2.30 -6.80
CA ARG A 674 -61.16 -1.41 -5.63
C ARG A 674 -62.44 -0.57 -5.61
N THR A 675 -63.30 -0.82 -4.64
CA THR A 675 -64.25 0.19 -4.12
C THR A 675 -63.59 0.95 -2.99
#